data_AF-A0A961SK42-F1
#
_entry.id   AF-A0A961SK42-F1
#
_cell.length_a   1.000
_cell.length_b   1.000
_cell.length_c   1.000
_cell.angle_alpha   90.00
_cell.angle_beta   90.00
_cell.angle_gamma   90.00
#
_symmetry.space_group_name_H-M   'P 1'
#
loop_
_entity.id
_entity.type
_entity.pdbx_description
1 polymer ?
#
loop_
_entity_poly.entity_id
_entity_poly.type
_entity_poly.pdbx_seq_one_letter_code
_entity_poly.pdbx_strand_id
1 'polypeptide(L)'
;MNSLLLTLTALFILVLSALFAAPLFIDWNDYRPAFEAHASKLIGRQVKMDGEVHLVVLPAPRLKFDGVRVANADGSLDTPFLEAKSLEAKIDVGTLLTGKVEAHQLTIIDPTLRLHIDGARNGNWTDIGPRRTGTPFVPKDVLLDSVRVTGGTVEIVKEGVSPFVFRNIDGEASAASLAGPYKVSATYDFEGRPQTLRFSTGSVNDSGQFRMKAALRDPNRSASYQLDGLVSGLRATPSYDGSLVMRVSKLDGLGAGEPPQGDAEPMQGVDEMGVAEPETEEAEPRGLRETASFVELKGPLKATPDGAELTGFDLTLHASGRPQILKGTAKLDFRPPFRADARLAARWIDFDALFGAAADEDRPSPAAVVRMFSGWVLDEAARIGQGTLSLDVEQAGLGGDLAGGLALKLASSNGGVTIERLDATLPGENHVTMSGSLRKSDSGPVFDGPLKIDGSGLRALTRWAAGDRAITGQAFVGDFSLSADATIGNGEVMLANANGTVSGTSFGGNFLYRAGETNLISLDLRSDRLDLREALGDEPIWSAWLSSAAGAPAADSASPGSSLLEQLRGDEVHARVQVGELLLPGLTPGRLDAKLSLDRGDLDVQSLAFAAPYAINLNGKGRITSLAEAPSGQIDLSVQALSTESLRAL
;
A
#
# COMPACT_ATOMS: atom_id res chain seq x y z
N MET A 1 -10.74 -89.35 2.88
CA MET A 1 -10.20 -87.98 2.68
C MET A 1 -11.02 -86.88 3.36
N ASN A 2 -12.36 -86.89 3.34
CA ASN A 2 -13.16 -85.81 3.95
C ASN A 2 -12.96 -85.60 5.46
N SER A 3 -12.76 -86.66 6.25
CA SER A 3 -12.54 -86.53 7.71
C SER A 3 -11.21 -85.86 8.06
N LEU A 4 -10.16 -86.05 7.25
CA LEU A 4 -8.84 -85.47 7.50
C LEU A 4 -8.81 -83.98 7.13
N LEU A 5 -9.51 -83.62 6.04
CA LEU A 5 -9.73 -82.22 5.65
C LEU A 5 -10.56 -81.47 6.71
N LEU A 6 -11.64 -82.06 7.22
CA LEU A 6 -12.47 -81.45 8.27
C LEU A 6 -11.69 -81.23 9.57
N THR A 7 -10.89 -82.20 10.01
CA THR A 7 -10.04 -82.03 11.21
C THR A 7 -8.95 -80.99 11.00
N LEU A 8 -8.36 -80.91 9.79
CA LEU A 8 -7.35 -79.91 9.47
C LEU A 8 -7.95 -78.51 9.42
N THR A 9 -9.14 -78.35 8.82
CA THR A 9 -9.87 -77.08 8.78
C THR A 9 -10.32 -76.65 10.16
N ALA A 10 -10.85 -77.57 10.99
CA ALA A 10 -11.24 -77.25 12.37
C ALA A 10 -10.03 -76.88 13.24
N LEU A 11 -8.90 -77.59 13.10
CA LEU A 11 -7.65 -77.25 13.77
C LEU A 11 -7.11 -75.90 13.30
N PHE A 12 -7.18 -75.62 12.00
CA PHE A 12 -6.78 -74.33 11.42
C PHE A 12 -7.65 -73.18 11.94
N ILE A 13 -8.97 -73.36 11.98
CA ILE A 13 -9.90 -72.38 12.57
C ILE A 13 -9.60 -72.20 14.06
N LEU A 14 -9.31 -73.26 14.81
CA LEU A 14 -8.99 -73.19 16.24
C LEU A 14 -7.65 -72.48 16.50
N VAL A 15 -6.61 -72.78 15.71
CA VAL A 15 -5.31 -72.11 15.77
C VAL A 15 -5.44 -70.64 15.38
N LEU A 16 -6.18 -70.33 14.31
CA LEU A 16 -6.47 -68.95 13.93
C LEU A 16 -7.26 -68.24 15.04
N SER A 17 -8.31 -68.85 15.57
CA SER A 17 -9.13 -68.27 16.64
C SER A 17 -8.30 -68.01 17.90
N ALA A 18 -7.41 -68.94 18.28
CA ALA A 18 -6.48 -68.77 19.39
C ALA A 18 -5.45 -67.66 19.12
N LEU A 19 -4.91 -67.59 17.90
CA LEU A 19 -3.97 -66.55 17.48
C LEU A 19 -4.62 -65.16 17.46
N PHE A 20 -5.89 -65.07 17.06
CA PHE A 20 -6.69 -63.84 17.09
C PHE A 20 -7.18 -63.47 18.50
N ALA A 21 -7.38 -64.45 19.39
CA ALA A 21 -7.75 -64.21 20.78
C ALA A 21 -6.53 -63.82 21.65
N ALA A 22 -5.32 -64.27 21.31
CA ALA A 22 -4.11 -64.02 22.10
C ALA A 22 -3.83 -62.52 22.39
N PRO A 23 -3.98 -61.58 21.43
CA PRO A 23 -3.80 -60.14 21.71
C PRO A 23 -4.78 -59.56 22.73
N LEU A 24 -5.95 -60.19 22.95
CA LEU A 24 -6.93 -59.75 23.94
C LEU A 24 -6.51 -60.08 25.39
N PHE A 25 -5.50 -60.96 25.57
CA PHE A 25 -4.97 -61.34 26.88
C PHE A 25 -3.67 -60.61 27.25
N ILE A 26 -3.16 -59.71 26.39
CA ILE A 26 -1.94 -58.93 26.63
C ILE A 26 -2.34 -57.51 27.03
N ASP A 27 -1.89 -57.03 28.18
CA ASP A 27 -2.02 -55.61 28.55
C ASP A 27 -0.94 -54.79 27.85
N TRP A 28 -1.35 -53.99 26.87
CA TRP A 28 -0.44 -53.15 26.09
C TRP A 28 0.15 -51.99 26.91
N ASN A 29 -0.43 -51.68 28.07
CA ASN A 29 0.09 -50.65 28.97
C ASN A 29 1.43 -51.03 29.59
N ASP A 30 1.72 -52.32 29.81
CA ASP A 30 3.02 -52.78 30.34
C ASP A 30 4.18 -52.48 29.40
N TYR A 31 3.90 -52.34 28.10
CA TYR A 31 4.90 -52.05 27.07
C TYR A 31 5.10 -50.54 26.85
N ARG A 32 4.33 -49.67 27.51
CA ARG A 32 4.44 -48.20 27.42
C ARG A 32 5.88 -47.69 27.61
N PRO A 33 6.64 -48.09 28.65
CA PRO A 33 8.01 -47.60 28.83
C PRO A 33 8.95 -47.97 27.68
N ALA A 34 8.72 -49.11 27.02
CA ALA A 34 9.50 -49.54 25.87
C ALA A 34 9.21 -48.66 24.64
N PHE A 35 7.93 -48.32 24.40
CA PHE A 35 7.55 -47.39 23.33
C PHE A 35 8.09 -45.98 23.57
N GLU A 36 7.97 -45.46 24.81
CA GLU A 36 8.52 -44.15 25.19
C GLU A 36 10.04 -44.10 24.99
N ALA A 37 10.77 -45.13 25.41
CA ALA A 37 12.22 -45.21 25.23
C ALA A 37 12.62 -45.26 23.75
N HIS A 38 11.88 -46.02 22.93
CA HIS A 38 12.15 -46.10 21.50
C HIS A 38 11.83 -44.80 20.77
N ALA A 39 10.68 -44.18 21.06
CA ALA A 39 10.29 -42.88 20.52
C ALA A 39 11.30 -41.80 20.94
N SER A 40 11.75 -41.81 22.20
CA SER A 40 12.73 -40.85 22.69
C SER A 40 14.07 -40.97 21.96
N LYS A 41 14.49 -42.20 21.65
CA LYS A 41 15.72 -42.47 20.88
C LYS A 41 15.61 -41.97 19.44
N LEU A 42 14.44 -42.10 18.81
CA LEU A 42 14.22 -41.67 17.43
C LEU A 42 14.10 -40.15 17.30
N ILE A 43 13.36 -39.50 18.20
CA ILE A 43 13.14 -38.06 18.20
C ILE A 43 14.36 -37.30 18.72
N GLY A 44 15.16 -37.94 19.58
CA GLY A 44 16.31 -37.32 20.25
C GLY A 44 15.95 -36.52 21.50
N ARG A 45 14.71 -36.63 21.97
CA ARG A 45 14.16 -35.94 23.15
C ARG A 45 13.32 -36.87 23.98
N GLN A 46 13.11 -36.55 25.26
CA GLN A 46 12.22 -37.33 26.11
C GLN A 46 10.78 -37.28 25.57
N VAL A 47 10.19 -38.46 25.38
CA VAL A 47 8.79 -38.67 25.00
C VAL A 47 8.07 -39.34 26.16
N LYS A 48 6.89 -38.84 26.52
CA LYS A 48 6.01 -39.46 27.52
C LYS A 48 4.61 -39.67 26.95
N MET A 49 3.95 -40.71 27.44
CA MET A 49 2.58 -41.10 27.11
C MET A 49 1.78 -41.16 28.41
N ASP A 50 1.00 -40.12 28.70
CA ASP A 50 0.28 -40.01 29.98
C ASP A 50 -0.97 -40.90 30.02
N GLY A 51 -1.59 -41.17 28.87
CA GLY A 51 -2.81 -41.98 28.74
C GLY A 51 -2.56 -43.46 28.44
N GLU A 52 -3.63 -44.20 28.15
CA GLU A 52 -3.59 -45.64 27.87
C GLU A 52 -3.07 -45.95 26.45
N VAL A 53 -2.54 -47.16 26.29
CA VAL A 53 -2.12 -47.72 24.99
C VAL A 53 -3.14 -48.77 24.55
N HIS A 54 -3.78 -48.55 23.41
CA HIS A 54 -4.82 -49.44 22.89
C HIS A 54 -4.34 -50.14 21.62
N LEU A 55 -4.47 -51.47 21.55
CA LEU A 55 -4.34 -52.22 20.30
C LEU A 55 -5.72 -52.65 19.82
N VAL A 56 -6.11 -52.21 18.62
CA VAL A 56 -7.33 -52.67 17.94
C VAL A 56 -6.94 -53.51 16.74
N VAL A 57 -7.27 -54.80 16.76
CA VAL A 57 -6.78 -55.77 15.76
C VAL A 57 -7.69 -55.86 14.52
N LEU A 58 -9.01 -55.68 14.67
CA LEU A 58 -9.99 -55.86 13.59
C LEU A 58 -10.69 -54.54 13.21
N PRO A 59 -11.00 -54.30 11.92
CA PRO A 59 -10.69 -55.10 10.72
C PRO A 59 -9.23 -54.99 10.23
N ALA A 60 -8.46 -54.02 10.71
CA ALA A 60 -7.01 -53.87 10.46
C ALA A 60 -6.29 -53.46 11.76
N PRO A 61 -5.06 -53.95 12.01
CA PRO A 61 -4.34 -53.68 13.24
C PRO A 61 -3.92 -52.21 13.34
N ARG A 62 -4.31 -51.56 14.44
CA ARG A 62 -3.91 -50.18 14.78
C ARG A 62 -3.54 -50.07 16.26
N LEU A 63 -2.51 -49.28 16.51
CA LEU A 63 -1.99 -48.99 17.85
C LEU A 63 -2.27 -47.51 18.17
N LYS A 64 -2.99 -47.25 19.26
CA LYS A 64 -3.36 -45.90 19.71
C LYS A 64 -2.67 -45.59 21.04
N PHE A 65 -2.08 -44.40 21.11
CA PHE A 65 -1.43 -43.87 22.31
C PHE A 65 -2.16 -42.60 22.73
N ASP A 66 -2.66 -42.55 23.96
CA ASP A 66 -3.31 -41.36 24.51
C ASP A 66 -2.31 -40.47 25.28
N GLY A 67 -2.45 -39.15 25.15
CA GLY A 67 -1.65 -38.15 25.87
C GLY A 67 -0.16 -38.18 25.56
N VAL A 68 0.23 -37.92 24.30
CA VAL A 68 1.64 -37.93 23.88
C VAL A 68 2.27 -36.57 24.10
N ARG A 69 3.38 -36.50 24.84
CA ARG A 69 4.18 -35.28 25.05
C ARG A 69 5.63 -35.50 24.66
N VAL A 70 6.19 -34.55 23.92
CA VAL A 70 7.61 -34.48 23.56
C VAL A 70 8.23 -33.28 24.29
N ALA A 71 9.31 -33.53 25.02
CA ALA A 71 10.01 -32.50 25.76
C ALA A 71 10.50 -31.36 24.86
N ASN A 72 10.57 -30.16 25.44
CA ASN A 72 11.19 -29.00 24.80
C ASN A 72 12.72 -29.10 24.81
N ALA A 73 13.42 -28.17 24.15
CA ALA A 73 14.88 -28.19 24.01
C ALA A 73 15.63 -28.13 25.36
N ASP A 74 15.00 -27.56 26.38
CA ASP A 74 15.48 -27.51 27.78
C ASP A 74 15.21 -28.82 28.57
N GLY A 75 14.54 -29.79 27.95
CA GLY A 75 14.13 -31.04 28.60
C GLY A 75 12.81 -30.94 29.39
N SER A 76 12.13 -29.80 29.39
CA SER A 76 10.87 -29.61 30.11
C SER A 76 9.70 -30.33 29.42
N LEU A 77 8.83 -30.93 30.24
CA LEU A 77 7.52 -31.50 29.83
C LEU A 77 6.34 -30.64 30.30
N ASP A 78 6.59 -29.55 31.01
CA ASP A 78 5.57 -28.61 31.47
C ASP A 78 5.15 -27.66 30.33
N THR A 79 6.10 -27.31 29.46
CA THR A 79 5.90 -26.58 28.20
C THR A 79 6.39 -27.43 27.03
N PRO A 80 5.74 -28.58 26.75
CA PRO A 80 6.26 -29.54 25.78
C PRO A 80 6.33 -28.93 24.37
N PHE A 81 7.34 -29.35 23.61
CA PHE A 81 7.53 -28.97 22.19
C PHE A 81 6.35 -29.43 21.33
N LEU A 82 5.90 -30.66 21.57
CA LEU A 82 4.73 -31.25 20.93
C LEU A 82 3.89 -31.93 22.00
N GLU A 83 2.60 -31.67 21.99
CA GLU A 83 1.61 -32.30 22.85
C GLU A 83 0.46 -32.76 21.97
N ALA A 84 -0.01 -34.00 22.08
CA ALA A 84 -1.13 -34.49 21.30
C ALA A 84 -2.07 -35.30 22.19
N LYS A 85 -3.39 -35.10 21.99
CA LYS A 85 -4.41 -35.84 22.71
C LYS A 85 -4.31 -37.33 22.46
N SER A 86 -4.08 -37.73 21.21
CA SER A 86 -3.77 -39.12 20.88
C SER A 86 -3.02 -39.26 19.56
N LEU A 87 -2.31 -40.38 19.42
CA LEU A 87 -1.56 -40.76 18.23
C LEU A 87 -1.97 -42.19 17.85
N GLU A 88 -2.46 -42.38 16.62
CA GLU A 88 -2.87 -43.68 16.08
C GLU A 88 -1.95 -44.10 14.93
N ALA A 89 -1.31 -45.25 15.05
CA ALA A 89 -0.50 -45.86 14.01
C ALA A 89 -1.20 -47.11 13.46
N LYS A 90 -1.52 -47.13 12.16
CA LYS A 90 -2.00 -48.34 11.47
C LYS A 90 -0.81 -49.17 11.03
N ILE A 91 -0.81 -50.44 11.40
CA ILE A 91 0.31 -51.35 11.17
C ILE A 91 0.05 -52.16 9.88
N ASP A 92 1.11 -52.42 9.11
CA ASP A 92 1.03 -53.28 7.94
C ASP A 92 0.97 -54.77 8.35
N VAL A 93 -0.10 -55.46 7.96
CA VAL A 93 -0.32 -56.88 8.29
C VAL A 93 0.72 -57.79 7.62
N GLY A 94 1.13 -57.47 6.39
CA GLY A 94 2.13 -58.25 5.66
C GLY A 94 3.49 -58.21 6.33
N THR A 95 3.92 -57.04 6.79
CA THR A 95 5.21 -56.88 7.50
C THR A 95 5.19 -57.58 8.86
N LEU A 96 4.06 -57.54 9.57
CA LEU A 96 3.86 -58.27 10.83
C LEU A 96 4.06 -59.78 10.68
N LEU A 97 3.58 -60.38 9.59
CA LEU A 97 3.78 -61.81 9.31
C LEU A 97 5.27 -62.17 9.07
N THR A 98 6.08 -61.20 8.66
CA THR A 98 7.55 -61.35 8.51
C THR A 98 8.33 -60.97 9.78
N GLY A 99 7.65 -60.63 10.87
CA GLY A 99 8.25 -60.25 12.15
C GLY A 99 8.75 -58.80 12.22
N LYS A 100 8.36 -57.94 11.26
CA LYS A 100 8.67 -56.50 11.26
C LYS A 100 7.42 -55.69 11.62
N VAL A 101 7.58 -54.62 12.39
CA VAL A 101 6.48 -53.72 12.72
C VAL A 101 6.71 -52.42 11.96
N GLU A 102 5.94 -52.22 10.89
CA GLU A 102 5.98 -51.00 10.07
C GLU A 102 4.61 -50.31 10.06
N ALA A 103 4.61 -48.99 10.28
CA ALA A 103 3.39 -48.18 10.27
C ALA A 103 3.23 -47.48 8.91
N HIS A 104 2.22 -47.88 8.13
CA HIS A 104 1.92 -47.26 6.83
C HIS A 104 1.13 -45.95 7.00
N GLN A 105 0.32 -45.81 8.06
CA GLN A 105 -0.44 -44.58 8.31
C GLN A 105 -0.35 -44.13 9.77
N LEU A 106 0.00 -42.87 9.99
CA LEU A 106 0.00 -42.20 11.28
C LEU A 106 -1.13 -41.18 11.34
N THR A 107 -1.90 -41.10 12.42
CA THR A 107 -2.91 -40.06 12.65
C THR A 107 -2.66 -39.42 14.01
N ILE A 108 -2.52 -38.10 14.04
CA ILE A 108 -2.25 -37.32 15.25
C ILE A 108 -3.47 -36.43 15.51
N ILE A 109 -4.10 -36.60 16.67
CA ILE A 109 -5.36 -35.95 17.03
C ILE A 109 -5.09 -34.85 18.07
N ASP A 110 -5.62 -33.66 17.78
CA ASP A 110 -5.47 -32.42 18.55
C ASP A 110 -4.01 -32.11 18.96
N PRO A 111 -3.02 -32.14 18.03
CA PRO A 111 -1.65 -31.81 18.39
C PRO A 111 -1.43 -30.30 18.56
N THR A 112 -0.73 -29.89 19.62
CA THR A 112 -0.19 -28.54 19.81
C THR A 112 1.33 -28.57 19.63
N LEU A 113 1.84 -27.91 18.60
CA LEU A 113 3.26 -27.76 18.30
C LEU A 113 3.73 -26.35 18.66
N ARG A 114 4.76 -26.25 19.51
CA ARG A 114 5.29 -24.96 20.01
C ARG A 114 6.70 -24.72 19.47
N LEU A 115 6.81 -23.79 18.53
CA LEU A 115 8.06 -23.36 17.91
C LEU A 115 8.53 -22.05 18.54
N HIS A 116 9.70 -22.05 19.15
CA HIS A 116 10.32 -20.88 19.75
C HIS A 116 11.59 -20.51 18.99
N ILE A 117 11.73 -19.24 18.62
CA ILE A 117 12.92 -18.68 17.98
C ILE A 117 13.59 -17.72 18.96
N ASP A 118 14.79 -18.05 19.42
CA ASP A 118 15.54 -17.21 20.36
C ASP A 118 16.17 -15.97 19.67
N GLY A 119 16.70 -15.03 20.47
CA GLY A 119 17.42 -13.86 19.97
C GLY A 119 18.70 -14.17 19.18
N ALA A 120 19.25 -15.38 19.34
CA ALA A 120 20.39 -15.89 18.55
C ALA A 120 19.95 -16.56 17.23
N ARG A 121 18.65 -16.52 16.90
CA ARG A 121 18.01 -17.07 15.69
C ARG A 121 18.04 -18.59 15.62
N ASN A 122 18.23 -19.26 16.75
CA ASN A 122 18.10 -20.70 16.84
C ASN A 122 16.67 -21.06 17.25
N GLY A 123 16.08 -21.97 16.48
CA GLY A 123 14.80 -22.57 16.81
C GLY A 123 14.96 -23.67 17.85
N ASN A 124 13.98 -23.82 18.74
CA ASN A 124 13.84 -24.99 19.62
C ASN A 124 13.51 -26.29 18.85
N TRP A 125 13.76 -26.38 17.55
CA TRP A 125 13.59 -27.58 16.71
C TRP A 125 14.91 -28.05 16.09
N THR A 126 16.01 -27.34 16.33
CA THR A 126 17.31 -27.55 15.64
C THR A 126 18.02 -28.85 16.03
N ASP A 127 17.73 -29.39 17.22
CA ASP A 127 18.26 -30.63 17.79
C ASP A 127 17.34 -31.85 17.59
N ILE A 128 16.20 -31.69 16.91
CA ILE A 128 15.23 -32.76 16.65
C ILE A 128 15.69 -33.66 15.50
N GLY A 129 15.56 -34.97 15.69
CA GLY A 129 15.93 -35.99 14.71
C GLY A 129 17.34 -36.54 14.96
N PRO A 130 17.75 -37.57 14.22
CA PRO A 130 19.03 -38.24 14.46
C PRO A 130 20.19 -37.26 14.31
N ARG A 131 20.94 -37.03 15.40
CA ARG A 131 22.19 -36.26 15.39
C ARG A 131 23.09 -36.85 14.29
N ARG A 132 23.40 -36.05 13.26
CA ARG A 132 24.35 -36.43 12.21
C ARG A 132 25.77 -36.47 12.79
N THR A 133 26.12 -37.55 13.47
CA THR A 133 27.50 -38.00 13.57
C THR A 133 27.91 -38.60 12.22
N GLY A 134 28.29 -37.73 11.28
CA GLY A 134 29.28 -38.03 10.23
C GLY A 134 29.09 -39.24 9.31
N THR A 135 27.88 -39.78 9.12
CA THR A 135 27.65 -40.88 8.18
C THR A 135 26.69 -40.48 7.04
N PRO A 136 27.04 -40.73 5.76
CA PRO A 136 26.29 -40.25 4.60
C PRO A 136 25.05 -41.08 4.24
N PHE A 137 24.57 -41.97 5.11
CA PHE A 137 23.39 -42.80 4.83
C PHE A 137 22.26 -42.53 5.83
N VAL A 138 21.23 -41.82 5.37
CA VAL A 138 19.89 -41.91 5.97
C VAL A 138 19.34 -43.29 5.60
N PRO A 139 18.76 -44.08 6.53
CA PRO A 139 18.10 -45.33 6.18
C PRO A 139 17.07 -45.06 5.07
N LYS A 140 17.24 -45.71 3.91
CA LYS A 140 16.36 -45.53 2.74
C LYS A 140 15.02 -46.28 2.91
N ASP A 141 14.86 -47.01 4.01
CA ASP A 141 13.89 -48.09 4.12
C ASP A 141 12.71 -47.77 5.07
N VAL A 142 12.53 -46.51 5.49
CA VAL A 142 11.32 -46.10 6.22
C VAL A 142 10.42 -45.33 5.26
N LEU A 143 9.45 -46.05 4.70
CA LEU A 143 8.33 -45.48 3.95
C LEU A 143 7.36 -44.82 4.94
N LEU A 144 6.94 -43.58 4.65
CA LEU A 144 5.91 -42.89 5.41
C LEU A 144 4.75 -42.64 4.44
N ASP A 145 3.88 -43.62 4.27
CA ASP A 145 2.86 -43.54 3.22
C ASP A 145 1.84 -42.43 3.49
N SER A 146 1.45 -42.20 4.75
CA SER A 146 0.58 -41.08 5.13
C SER A 146 0.67 -40.71 6.62
N VAL A 147 0.77 -39.41 6.91
CA VAL A 147 0.62 -38.80 8.24
C VAL A 147 -0.55 -37.84 8.19
N ARG A 148 -1.60 -38.10 8.97
CA ARG A 148 -2.79 -37.27 9.09
C ARG A 148 -2.74 -36.49 10.40
N VAL A 149 -3.12 -35.23 10.34
CA VAL A 149 -3.31 -34.36 11.51
C VAL A 149 -4.76 -33.91 11.53
N THR A 150 -5.37 -33.93 12.72
CA THR A 150 -6.74 -33.46 12.92
C THR A 150 -6.81 -32.55 14.14
N GLY A 151 -7.45 -31.38 14.01
CA GLY A 151 -7.63 -30.42 15.12
C GLY A 151 -6.34 -29.81 15.67
N GLY A 152 -5.27 -29.75 14.87
CA GLY A 152 -3.95 -29.29 15.34
C GLY A 152 -3.87 -27.78 15.60
N THR A 153 -2.88 -27.39 16.41
CA THR A 153 -2.49 -26.01 16.69
C THR A 153 -0.98 -25.88 16.55
N VAL A 154 -0.51 -24.84 15.86
CA VAL A 154 0.91 -24.47 15.77
C VAL A 154 1.08 -23.07 16.34
N GLU A 155 1.96 -22.93 17.32
CA GLU A 155 2.32 -21.66 17.96
C GLU A 155 3.77 -21.33 17.62
N ILE A 156 3.99 -20.19 16.98
CA ILE A 156 5.33 -19.67 16.66
C ILE A 156 5.57 -18.43 17.50
N VAL A 157 6.53 -18.52 18.41
CA VAL A 157 6.92 -17.45 19.33
C VAL A 157 8.31 -16.95 18.93
N LYS A 158 8.43 -15.62 18.77
CA LYS A 158 9.69 -14.93 18.52
C LYS A 158 9.80 -13.76 19.50
N GLU A 159 10.98 -13.59 20.08
CA GLU A 159 11.24 -12.50 21.03
C GLU A 159 10.95 -11.13 20.39
N GLY A 160 10.17 -10.30 21.08
CA GLY A 160 9.78 -8.96 20.63
C GLY A 160 8.69 -8.89 19.55
N VAL A 161 8.06 -10.01 19.18
CA VAL A 161 6.97 -10.07 18.18
C VAL A 161 5.77 -10.84 18.75
N SER A 162 4.56 -10.41 18.42
CA SER A 162 3.34 -11.14 18.79
C SER A 162 3.38 -12.59 18.28
N PRO A 163 2.92 -13.58 19.07
CA PRO A 163 2.90 -14.98 18.65
C PRO A 163 2.03 -15.19 17.41
N PHE A 164 2.51 -15.99 16.46
CA PHE A 164 1.70 -16.46 15.34
C PHE A 164 1.05 -17.79 15.73
N VAL A 165 -0.28 -17.84 15.72
CA VAL A 165 -1.04 -19.03 16.12
C VAL A 165 -1.91 -19.50 14.95
N PHE A 166 -1.68 -20.74 14.52
CA PHE A 166 -2.48 -21.44 13.53
C PHE A 166 -3.33 -22.48 14.27
N ARG A 167 -4.65 -22.45 14.08
CA ARG A 167 -5.61 -23.33 14.78
C ARG A 167 -6.34 -24.22 13.79
N ASN A 168 -7.09 -25.20 14.30
CA ASN A 168 -7.95 -26.08 13.50
C ASN A 168 -7.22 -26.68 12.29
N ILE A 169 -5.98 -27.12 12.53
CA ILE A 169 -5.14 -27.69 11.49
C ILE A 169 -5.62 -29.10 11.20
N ASP A 170 -6.19 -29.29 10.02
CA ASP A 170 -6.55 -30.58 9.47
C ASP A 170 -5.75 -30.81 8.20
N GLY A 171 -5.02 -31.92 8.12
CA GLY A 171 -4.14 -32.12 6.98
C GLY A 171 -3.59 -33.52 6.84
N GLU A 172 -2.92 -33.72 5.72
CA GLU A 172 -2.24 -34.96 5.38
C GLU A 172 -0.88 -34.64 4.76
N ALA A 173 0.13 -35.36 5.21
CA ALA A 173 1.48 -35.34 4.69
C ALA A 173 1.89 -36.75 4.25
N SER A 174 2.55 -36.90 3.11
CA SER A 174 3.08 -38.18 2.63
C SER A 174 4.50 -38.01 2.10
N ALA A 175 5.31 -39.06 2.23
CA ALA A 175 6.67 -39.07 1.72
C ALA A 175 7.10 -40.47 1.30
N ALA A 176 7.72 -40.59 0.13
CA ALA A 176 8.26 -41.88 -0.31
C ALA A 176 9.49 -42.33 0.50
N SER A 177 10.11 -41.40 1.26
CA SER A 177 11.19 -41.68 2.21
C SER A 177 11.32 -40.53 3.22
N LEU A 178 12.08 -40.75 4.29
CA LEU A 178 12.50 -39.69 5.23
C LEU A 178 13.37 -38.58 4.60
N ALA A 179 13.73 -38.68 3.33
CA ALA A 179 14.42 -37.64 2.57
C ALA A 179 13.51 -36.95 1.54
N GLY A 180 12.22 -37.28 1.52
CA GLY A 180 11.26 -36.84 0.51
C GLY A 180 11.26 -37.74 -0.74
N PRO A 181 10.55 -37.34 -1.81
CA PRO A 181 9.75 -36.12 -1.96
C PRO A 181 8.57 -36.07 -0.98
N TYR A 182 8.28 -34.88 -0.47
CA TYR A 182 7.15 -34.63 0.44
C TYR A 182 5.95 -34.08 -0.31
N LYS A 183 4.75 -34.45 0.11
CA LYS A 183 3.49 -33.81 -0.28
C LYS A 183 2.69 -33.53 0.97
N VAL A 184 2.21 -32.30 1.11
CA VAL A 184 1.43 -31.84 2.26
C VAL A 184 0.21 -31.10 1.75
N SER A 185 -0.95 -31.40 2.31
CA SER A 185 -2.19 -30.66 2.11
C SER A 185 -2.81 -30.40 3.47
N ALA A 186 -3.06 -29.14 3.81
CA ALA A 186 -3.65 -28.76 5.08
C ALA A 186 -4.66 -27.63 4.91
N THR A 187 -5.68 -27.65 5.77
CA THR A 187 -6.56 -26.54 6.07
C THR A 187 -6.29 -26.10 7.50
N TYR A 188 -6.31 -24.80 7.75
CA TYR A 188 -6.08 -24.24 9.08
C TYR A 188 -6.71 -22.86 9.19
N ASP A 189 -6.94 -22.40 10.41
CA ASP A 189 -7.38 -21.05 10.70
C ASP A 189 -6.20 -20.18 11.14
N PHE A 190 -6.08 -19.00 10.53
CA PHE A 190 -5.11 -17.98 10.92
C PHE A 190 -5.84 -16.64 11.08
N GLU A 191 -5.70 -16.02 12.25
CA GLU A 191 -6.44 -14.79 12.62
C GLU A 191 -7.96 -14.91 12.38
N GLY A 192 -8.54 -16.07 12.73
CA GLY A 192 -9.97 -16.36 12.56
C GLY A 192 -10.41 -16.60 11.10
N ARG A 193 -9.48 -16.67 10.14
CA ARG A 193 -9.78 -16.93 8.73
C ARG A 193 -9.31 -18.31 8.30
N PRO A 194 -10.18 -19.14 7.67
CA PRO A 194 -9.77 -20.43 7.14
C PRO A 194 -8.90 -20.26 5.91
N GLN A 195 -7.79 -20.99 5.86
CA GLN A 195 -6.82 -21.00 4.77
C GLN A 195 -6.52 -22.44 4.35
N THR A 196 -6.11 -22.61 3.09
CA THR A 196 -5.67 -23.91 2.56
C THR A 196 -4.24 -23.82 2.05
N LEU A 197 -3.37 -24.69 2.53
CA LEU A 197 -1.99 -24.83 2.09
C LEU A 197 -1.79 -26.17 1.39
N ARG A 198 -1.17 -26.12 0.20
CA ARG A 198 -0.61 -27.28 -0.48
C ARG A 198 0.87 -27.06 -0.68
N PHE A 199 1.66 -28.03 -0.30
CA PHE A 199 3.11 -27.97 -0.37
C PHE A 199 3.66 -29.28 -0.93
N SER A 200 4.68 -29.20 -1.77
CA SER A 200 5.34 -30.38 -2.30
C SER A 200 6.81 -30.12 -2.56
N THR A 201 7.64 -31.14 -2.40
CA THR A 201 9.07 -31.09 -2.73
C THR A 201 9.44 -32.15 -3.75
N GLY A 202 10.53 -31.92 -4.48
CA GLY A 202 11.26 -32.98 -5.17
C GLY A 202 12.17 -33.75 -4.23
N SER A 203 12.83 -34.78 -4.76
CA SER A 203 13.93 -35.46 -4.06
C SER A 203 15.11 -34.51 -3.86
N VAL A 204 15.78 -34.64 -2.73
CA VAL A 204 17.03 -33.90 -2.44
C VAL A 204 18.15 -34.47 -3.30
N ASN A 205 18.87 -33.60 -4.01
CA ASN A 205 20.04 -33.97 -4.81
C ASN A 205 21.31 -34.09 -3.97
N ASP A 206 22.42 -34.54 -4.58
CA ASP A 206 23.71 -34.72 -3.88
C ASP A 206 24.26 -33.42 -3.28
N SER A 207 23.88 -32.26 -3.84
CA SER A 207 24.24 -30.92 -3.35
C SER A 207 23.33 -30.42 -2.23
N GLY A 208 22.36 -31.22 -1.77
CA GLY A 208 21.42 -30.84 -0.72
C GLY A 208 20.32 -29.88 -1.17
N GLN A 209 20.11 -29.73 -2.47
CA GLN A 209 19.07 -28.88 -3.06
C GLN A 209 17.85 -29.72 -3.45
N PHE A 210 16.66 -29.11 -3.42
CA PHE A 210 15.43 -29.74 -3.88
C PHE A 210 14.49 -28.69 -4.43
N ARG A 211 13.63 -29.09 -5.38
CA ARG A 211 12.56 -28.22 -5.87
C ARG A 211 11.43 -28.18 -4.86
N MET A 212 10.80 -27.03 -4.68
CA MET A 212 9.64 -26.83 -3.82
C MET A 212 8.52 -26.16 -4.64
N LYS A 213 7.28 -26.61 -4.43
CA LYS A 213 6.08 -25.89 -4.84
C LYS A 213 5.17 -25.70 -3.65
N ALA A 214 4.71 -24.48 -3.43
CA ALA A 214 3.72 -24.16 -2.40
C ALA A 214 2.58 -23.35 -3.01
N ALA A 215 1.35 -23.64 -2.59
CA ALA A 215 0.16 -22.89 -2.95
C ALA A 215 -0.68 -22.66 -1.70
N LEU A 216 -0.87 -21.40 -1.36
CA LEU A 216 -1.72 -20.95 -0.25
C LEU A 216 -2.96 -20.26 -0.83
N ARG A 217 -4.12 -20.52 -0.26
CA ARG A 217 -5.39 -19.86 -0.58
C ARG A 217 -6.05 -19.34 0.68
N ASP A 218 -6.50 -18.09 0.64
CA ASP A 218 -7.32 -17.43 1.64
C ASP A 218 -8.64 -17.01 0.96
N PRO A 219 -9.70 -17.83 1.08
CA PRO A 219 -11.00 -17.55 0.48
C PRO A 219 -11.62 -16.23 0.96
N ASN A 220 -11.43 -15.88 2.23
CA ASN A 220 -12.02 -14.69 2.84
C ASN A 220 -11.49 -13.41 2.18
N ARG A 221 -10.18 -13.35 1.90
CA ARG A 221 -9.56 -12.24 1.14
C ARG A 221 -9.59 -12.44 -0.38
N SER A 222 -10.16 -13.55 -0.87
CA SER A 222 -10.07 -13.96 -2.27
C SER A 222 -8.62 -13.88 -2.77
N ALA A 223 -7.70 -14.39 -1.93
CA ALA A 223 -6.26 -14.31 -2.14
C ALA A 223 -5.65 -15.67 -2.43
N SER A 224 -4.66 -15.69 -3.31
CA SER A 224 -3.85 -16.88 -3.61
C SER A 224 -2.39 -16.52 -3.75
N TYR A 225 -1.52 -17.36 -3.17
CA TYR A 225 -0.08 -17.23 -3.23
C TYR A 225 0.50 -18.53 -3.78
N GLN A 226 1.42 -18.43 -4.72
CA GLN A 226 2.09 -19.58 -5.34
C GLN A 226 3.59 -19.34 -5.37
N LEU A 227 4.34 -20.33 -4.90
CA LEU A 227 5.79 -20.40 -4.96
C LEU A 227 6.20 -21.64 -5.74
N ASP A 228 7.15 -21.50 -6.65
CA ASP A 228 7.76 -22.61 -7.39
C ASP A 228 9.23 -22.30 -7.64
N GLY A 229 10.13 -23.05 -6.98
CA GLY A 229 11.55 -22.73 -6.94
C GLY A 229 12.45 -23.81 -6.38
N LEU A 230 13.74 -23.55 -6.39
CA LEU A 230 14.78 -24.37 -5.78
C LEU A 230 15.03 -23.88 -4.35
N VAL A 231 15.11 -24.82 -3.41
CA VAL A 231 15.54 -24.55 -2.03
C VAL A 231 16.91 -25.18 -1.82
N SER A 232 17.79 -24.46 -1.14
CA SER A 232 19.12 -24.94 -0.78
C SER A 232 19.53 -24.47 0.62
N GLY A 233 20.66 -24.96 1.12
CA GLY A 233 21.24 -24.42 2.36
C GLY A 233 20.45 -24.72 3.64
N LEU A 234 19.53 -25.69 3.66
CA LEU A 234 18.71 -26.01 4.85
C LEU A 234 19.50 -26.27 6.14
N ARG A 235 20.77 -26.68 6.05
CA ARG A 235 21.65 -26.95 7.21
C ARG A 235 22.47 -25.74 7.66
N ALA A 236 22.48 -24.67 6.88
CA ALA A 236 23.17 -23.42 7.16
C ALA A 236 22.12 -22.30 7.07
N THR A 237 22.28 -21.36 6.14
CA THR A 237 21.25 -20.36 5.85
C THR A 237 20.39 -20.88 4.69
N PRO A 238 19.10 -21.20 4.93
CA PRO A 238 18.23 -21.64 3.85
C PRO A 238 18.07 -20.51 2.83
N SER A 239 18.06 -20.89 1.56
CA SER A 239 17.80 -19.97 0.46
C SER A 239 16.76 -20.55 -0.49
N TYR A 240 15.98 -19.66 -1.06
CA TYR A 240 14.98 -19.92 -2.08
C TYR A 240 15.35 -19.12 -3.33
N ASP A 241 15.31 -19.78 -4.49
CA ASP A 241 15.44 -19.15 -5.80
C ASP A 241 14.34 -19.71 -6.71
N GLY A 242 13.37 -18.88 -7.08
CA GLY A 242 12.21 -19.34 -7.83
C GLY A 242 11.30 -18.22 -8.28
N SER A 243 10.01 -18.55 -8.40
CA SER A 243 8.96 -17.60 -8.81
C SER A 243 7.92 -17.41 -7.71
N LEU A 244 7.35 -16.22 -7.66
CA LEU A 244 6.19 -15.87 -6.84
C LEU A 244 5.05 -15.44 -7.76
N VAL A 245 3.84 -15.92 -7.47
CA VAL A 245 2.59 -15.37 -7.99
C VAL A 245 1.67 -15.10 -6.82
N MET A 246 1.25 -13.85 -6.66
CA MET A 246 0.26 -13.40 -5.69
C MET A 246 -0.93 -12.83 -6.43
N ARG A 247 -2.14 -13.18 -6.01
CA ARG A 247 -3.40 -12.58 -6.46
C ARG A 247 -4.26 -12.27 -5.27
N VAL A 248 -4.85 -11.08 -5.21
CA VAL A 248 -5.73 -10.62 -4.12
C VAL A 248 -6.87 -9.83 -4.73
N SER A 249 -8.12 -10.10 -4.34
CA SER A 249 -9.30 -9.38 -4.88
C SER A 249 -10.08 -8.60 -3.81
N LYS A 250 -9.71 -8.73 -2.53
CA LYS A 250 -10.28 -7.95 -1.42
C LYS A 250 -9.13 -7.40 -0.57
N LEU A 251 -8.79 -6.12 -0.71
CA LEU A 251 -7.65 -5.49 -0.03
C LEU A 251 -7.95 -5.03 1.40
N ASP A 252 -9.23 -4.86 1.75
CA ASP A 252 -9.70 -4.38 3.07
C ASP A 252 -9.16 -5.19 4.26
N GLY A 253 -8.78 -6.45 4.02
CA GLY A 253 -8.30 -7.34 5.06
C GLY A 253 -6.83 -7.17 5.50
N LEU A 254 -5.98 -6.39 4.81
CA LEU A 254 -4.51 -6.39 5.07
C LEU A 254 -4.06 -5.51 6.27
N GLY A 255 -4.98 -4.82 6.96
CA GLY A 255 -4.70 -4.15 8.23
C GLY A 255 -4.79 -5.11 9.43
N ALA A 256 -3.99 -4.87 10.47
CA ALA A 256 -4.20 -5.51 11.78
C ALA A 256 -5.64 -5.22 12.22
N GLY A 257 -6.44 -6.26 12.40
CA GLY A 257 -7.87 -6.12 12.64
C GLY A 257 -8.15 -5.24 13.85
N GLU A 258 -9.04 -4.26 13.70
CA GLU A 258 -9.78 -3.71 14.83
C GLU A 258 -10.34 -4.88 15.66
N PRO A 259 -10.24 -4.84 17.00
CA PRO A 259 -10.92 -5.83 17.81
C PRO A 259 -12.43 -5.75 17.54
N PRO A 260 -13.15 -6.88 17.46
CA PRO A 260 -14.59 -6.87 17.29
C PRO A 260 -15.21 -6.06 18.43
N GLN A 261 -15.82 -4.92 18.08
CA GLN A 261 -16.70 -4.21 18.98
C GLN A 261 -17.84 -5.15 19.34
N GLY A 262 -17.98 -5.41 20.63
CA GLY A 262 -18.94 -6.36 21.17
C GLY A 262 -20.37 -6.01 20.75
N ASP A 263 -21.14 -7.06 20.54
CA ASP A 263 -22.57 -7.03 20.23
C ASP A 263 -23.32 -6.16 21.25
N ALA A 264 -23.61 -4.92 20.87
CA ALA A 264 -24.63 -4.12 21.54
C ALA A 264 -25.95 -4.37 20.81
N GLU A 265 -26.86 -5.08 21.48
CA GLU A 265 -28.23 -5.26 21.01
C GLU A 265 -28.88 -3.90 20.75
N PRO A 266 -29.55 -3.69 19.60
CA PRO A 266 -30.26 -2.45 19.34
C PRO A 266 -31.50 -2.37 20.22
N MET A 267 -31.52 -1.40 21.15
CA MET A 267 -32.75 -0.98 21.81
C MET A 267 -33.70 -0.37 20.77
N GLN A 268 -34.85 -1.02 20.58
CA GLN A 268 -35.99 -0.46 19.86
C GLN A 268 -36.60 0.69 20.66
N GLY A 269 -36.75 1.85 20.04
CA GLY A 269 -37.36 3.01 20.69
C GLY A 269 -37.70 4.15 19.73
N VAL A 270 -38.95 4.13 19.28
CA VAL A 270 -39.85 5.25 18.92
C VAL A 270 -39.60 6.02 17.61
N ASP A 271 -40.59 5.88 16.73
CA ASP A 271 -40.83 6.70 15.53
C ASP A 271 -41.00 8.19 15.89
N GLU A 272 -40.10 9.03 15.39
CA GLU A 272 -40.41 10.43 15.07
C GLU A 272 -40.12 10.66 13.58
N MET A 273 -41.17 10.95 12.82
CA MET A 273 -41.09 11.44 11.44
C MET A 273 -40.46 12.84 11.44
N GLY A 274 -39.13 12.89 11.41
CA GLY A 274 -38.36 14.04 10.96
C GLY A 274 -38.23 14.01 9.44
N VAL A 275 -38.61 15.11 8.78
CA VAL A 275 -38.37 15.33 7.36
C VAL A 275 -36.86 15.32 7.14
N ALA A 276 -36.33 14.29 6.50
CA ALA A 276 -34.94 14.24 6.09
C ALA A 276 -34.73 15.26 4.95
N GLU A 277 -34.00 16.33 5.24
CA GLU A 277 -33.31 17.09 4.21
C GLU A 277 -32.36 16.15 3.46
N PRO A 278 -32.22 16.26 2.13
CA PRO A 278 -31.24 15.46 1.42
C PRO A 278 -29.86 15.98 1.82
N GLU A 279 -29.23 15.32 2.79
CA GLU A 279 -27.80 15.42 2.98
C GLU A 279 -27.15 14.87 1.71
N THR A 280 -26.69 15.79 0.85
CA THR A 280 -25.61 15.47 -0.10
C THR A 280 -24.42 15.06 0.75
N GLU A 281 -24.30 13.77 1.04
CA GLU A 281 -23.06 13.16 1.48
C GLU A 281 -22.03 13.44 0.37
N GLU A 282 -21.20 14.47 0.56
CA GLU A 282 -19.97 14.64 -0.22
C GLU A 282 -19.22 13.32 -0.12
N ALA A 283 -19.15 12.59 -1.22
CA ALA A 283 -18.55 11.26 -1.24
C ALA A 283 -17.11 11.35 -0.75
N GLU A 284 -16.83 10.81 0.43
CA GLU A 284 -15.49 10.87 0.99
C GLU A 284 -14.48 10.22 0.01
N PRO A 285 -13.31 10.83 -0.19
CA PRO A 285 -12.31 10.30 -1.10
C PRO A 285 -11.81 8.92 -0.67
N ARG A 286 -11.93 7.92 -1.56
CA ARG A 286 -11.56 6.52 -1.28
C ARG A 286 -10.07 6.25 -1.44
N GLY A 287 -9.47 5.56 -0.47
CA GLY A 287 -8.06 5.15 -0.54
C GLY A 287 -7.80 4.02 -1.54
N LEU A 288 -6.52 3.82 -1.92
CA LEU A 288 -6.10 2.76 -2.86
C LEU A 288 -6.58 1.34 -2.49
N ARG A 289 -6.82 1.07 -1.19
CA ARG A 289 -7.35 -0.21 -0.71
C ARG A 289 -8.82 -0.44 -1.10
N GLU A 290 -9.60 0.63 -1.19
CA GLU A 290 -11.03 0.60 -1.49
C GLU A 290 -11.30 0.65 -3.00
N THR A 291 -10.41 1.28 -3.77
CA THR A 291 -10.53 1.39 -5.23
C THR A 291 -9.96 0.19 -5.97
N ALA A 292 -8.94 -0.47 -5.41
CA ALA A 292 -8.30 -1.64 -6.02
C ALA A 292 -9.16 -2.91 -5.85
N SER A 293 -9.85 -3.27 -6.92
CA SER A 293 -10.67 -4.49 -7.01
C SER A 293 -9.85 -5.78 -7.19
N PHE A 294 -8.64 -5.68 -7.73
CA PHE A 294 -7.74 -6.82 -7.93
C PHE A 294 -6.28 -6.39 -7.99
N VAL A 295 -5.41 -7.15 -7.34
CA VAL A 295 -3.96 -6.98 -7.34
C VAL A 295 -3.31 -8.31 -7.70
N GLU A 296 -2.51 -8.33 -8.76
CA GLU A 296 -1.64 -9.45 -9.12
C GLU A 296 -0.18 -9.02 -9.11
N LEU A 297 0.68 -9.78 -8.43
CA LEU A 297 2.12 -9.64 -8.48
C LEU A 297 2.73 -10.95 -8.97
N LYS A 298 3.56 -10.88 -10.01
CA LYS A 298 4.26 -12.05 -10.56
C LYS A 298 5.72 -11.72 -10.88
N GLY A 299 6.64 -12.56 -10.42
CA GLY A 299 8.05 -12.40 -10.77
C GLY A 299 8.98 -13.43 -10.13
N PRO A 300 10.25 -13.50 -10.60
CA PRO A 300 11.32 -14.16 -9.85
C PRO A 300 11.49 -13.61 -8.44
N LEU A 301 11.66 -14.51 -7.48
CA LEU A 301 11.89 -14.22 -6.08
C LEU A 301 13.11 -15.00 -5.59
N LYS A 302 14.07 -14.29 -5.04
CA LYS A 302 15.14 -14.85 -4.21
C LYS A 302 14.85 -14.51 -2.76
N ALA A 303 14.95 -15.47 -1.85
CA ALA A 303 14.67 -15.23 -0.45
C ALA A 303 15.58 -16.02 0.48
N THR A 304 15.90 -15.43 1.62
CA THR A 304 16.55 -16.03 2.78
C THR A 304 15.77 -15.62 4.04
N PRO A 305 16.07 -16.16 5.23
CA PRO A 305 15.47 -15.66 6.47
C PRO A 305 15.75 -14.18 6.75
N ASP A 306 16.82 -13.63 6.17
CA ASP A 306 17.24 -12.23 6.41
C ASP A 306 16.69 -11.25 5.37
N GLY A 307 16.19 -11.71 4.22
CA GLY A 307 15.69 -10.80 3.21
C GLY A 307 15.11 -11.49 1.98
N ALA A 308 14.50 -10.67 1.12
CA ALA A 308 13.92 -11.11 -0.14
C ALA A 308 14.25 -10.12 -1.25
N GLU A 309 14.38 -10.62 -2.48
CA GLU A 309 14.66 -9.83 -3.66
C GLU A 309 13.77 -10.31 -4.81
N LEU A 310 12.93 -9.40 -5.30
CA LEU A 310 12.23 -9.53 -6.56
C LEU A 310 13.08 -8.86 -7.64
N THR A 311 13.87 -9.65 -8.36
CA THR A 311 14.82 -9.15 -9.38
C THR A 311 14.15 -8.61 -10.64
N GLY A 312 12.83 -8.79 -10.73
CA GLY A 312 11.96 -8.33 -11.80
C GLY A 312 10.55 -8.79 -11.49
N PHE A 313 9.55 -7.92 -11.55
CA PHE A 313 8.15 -8.32 -11.37
C PHE A 313 7.22 -7.49 -12.23
N ASP A 314 6.08 -8.08 -12.57
CA ASP A 314 4.90 -7.41 -13.10
C ASP A 314 3.87 -7.30 -11.97
N LEU A 315 3.42 -6.07 -11.68
CA LEU A 315 2.35 -5.74 -10.75
C LEU A 315 1.16 -5.21 -11.55
N THR A 316 0.01 -5.86 -11.45
CA THR A 316 -1.23 -5.44 -12.10
C THR A 316 -2.23 -5.01 -11.03
N LEU A 317 -2.75 -3.79 -11.14
CA LEU A 317 -3.76 -3.21 -10.27
C LEU A 317 -5.02 -2.94 -11.10
N HIS A 318 -6.18 -3.48 -10.72
CA HIS A 318 -7.44 -3.15 -11.36
C HIS A 318 -8.18 -2.13 -10.50
N ALA A 319 -8.31 -0.90 -11.01
CA ALA A 319 -9.10 0.16 -10.39
C ALA A 319 -10.12 0.68 -11.41
N SER A 320 -11.35 0.87 -10.97
CA SER A 320 -12.46 1.37 -11.82
C SER A 320 -12.59 0.62 -13.16
N GLY A 321 -12.39 -0.71 -13.14
CA GLY A 321 -12.51 -1.58 -14.32
C GLY A 321 -11.33 -1.53 -15.31
N ARG A 322 -10.26 -0.75 -15.04
CA ARG A 322 -9.09 -0.63 -15.92
C ARG A 322 -7.83 -1.22 -15.26
N PRO A 323 -7.08 -2.08 -15.97
CA PRO A 323 -5.81 -2.61 -15.46
C PRO A 323 -4.68 -1.59 -15.62
N GLN A 324 -3.99 -1.31 -14.51
CA GLN A 324 -2.75 -0.54 -14.43
C GLN A 324 -1.59 -1.51 -14.23
N ILE A 325 -0.61 -1.49 -15.13
CA ILE A 325 0.53 -2.43 -15.12
C ILE A 325 1.81 -1.68 -14.79
N LEU A 326 2.47 -2.10 -13.71
CA LEU A 326 3.76 -1.61 -13.27
C LEU A 326 4.78 -2.75 -13.34
N LYS A 327 5.99 -2.44 -13.79
CA LYS A 327 7.12 -3.36 -13.79
C LYS A 327 8.18 -2.86 -12.84
N GLY A 328 8.85 -3.76 -12.13
CA GLY A 328 9.79 -3.28 -11.13
C GLY A 328 10.78 -4.29 -10.57
N THR A 329 11.56 -3.80 -9.63
CA THR A 329 12.45 -4.57 -8.77
C THR A 329 12.21 -4.16 -7.32
N ALA A 330 12.34 -5.10 -6.39
CA ALA A 330 12.20 -4.81 -4.97
C ALA A 330 13.20 -5.63 -4.15
N LYS A 331 13.76 -5.00 -3.12
CA LYS A 331 14.66 -5.63 -2.15
C LYS A 331 14.15 -5.34 -0.75
N LEU A 332 13.98 -6.40 0.03
CA LEU A 332 13.50 -6.37 1.40
C LEU A 332 14.59 -6.92 2.32
N ASP A 333 14.96 -6.17 3.35
CA ASP A 333 15.83 -6.61 4.44
C ASP A 333 14.97 -6.77 5.69
N PHE A 334 14.84 -8.00 6.17
CA PHE A 334 14.00 -8.34 7.32
C PHE A 334 14.74 -8.17 8.65
N ARG A 335 16.04 -7.86 8.61
CA ARG A 335 16.82 -7.57 9.83
C ARG A 335 16.37 -6.23 10.40
N PRO A 336 16.31 -6.07 11.73
CA PRO A 336 15.96 -4.78 12.32
C PRO A 336 17.08 -3.74 12.10
N PRO A 337 16.77 -2.50 11.66
CA PRO A 337 15.43 -2.04 11.24
C PRO A 337 15.07 -2.60 9.86
N PHE A 338 13.79 -2.96 9.67
CA PHE A 338 13.29 -3.42 8.37
C PHE A 338 13.59 -2.37 7.29
N ARG A 339 14.07 -2.81 6.12
CA ARG A 339 14.33 -1.92 4.98
C ARG A 339 13.67 -2.43 3.72
N ALA A 340 13.05 -1.54 2.95
CA ALA A 340 12.48 -1.85 1.65
C ALA A 340 12.93 -0.86 0.58
N ASP A 341 13.57 -1.36 -0.48
CA ASP A 341 13.95 -0.58 -1.65
C ASP A 341 13.17 -1.08 -2.86
N ALA A 342 12.45 -0.20 -3.55
CA ALA A 342 11.66 -0.55 -4.72
C ALA A 342 11.90 0.42 -5.89
N ARG A 343 11.93 -0.12 -7.10
CA ARG A 343 11.89 0.64 -8.36
C ARG A 343 10.75 0.14 -9.20
N LEU A 344 9.88 1.06 -9.62
CA LEU A 344 8.68 0.80 -10.39
C LEU A 344 8.70 1.65 -11.66
N ALA A 345 8.28 1.07 -12.77
CA ALA A 345 8.10 1.74 -14.04
C ALA A 345 6.73 1.37 -14.62
N ALA A 346 6.02 2.34 -15.18
CA ALA A 346 4.72 2.13 -15.82
C ALA A 346 4.61 2.96 -17.09
N ARG A 347 3.91 2.43 -18.10
CA ARG A 347 3.59 3.22 -19.30
C ARG A 347 2.44 4.18 -19.04
N TRP A 348 1.51 3.75 -18.21
CA TRP A 348 0.35 4.55 -17.84
C TRP A 348 -0.10 4.21 -16.43
N ILE A 349 -0.49 5.23 -15.66
CA ILE A 349 -1.16 5.11 -14.37
C ILE A 349 -2.32 6.11 -14.34
N ASP A 350 -3.52 5.65 -13.99
CA ASP A 350 -4.68 6.51 -13.75
C ASP A 350 -4.78 6.79 -12.25
N PHE A 351 -4.24 7.92 -11.78
CA PHE A 351 -4.33 8.28 -10.36
C PHE A 351 -5.76 8.63 -9.97
N ASP A 352 -6.56 9.15 -10.90
CA ASP A 352 -7.98 9.43 -10.66
C ASP A 352 -8.76 8.13 -10.41
N ALA A 353 -8.47 7.06 -11.16
CA ALA A 353 -9.07 5.75 -10.89
C ALA A 353 -8.59 5.14 -9.55
N LEU A 354 -7.32 5.36 -9.18
CA LEU A 354 -6.72 4.78 -7.97
C LEU A 354 -7.10 5.53 -6.68
N PHE A 355 -7.36 6.83 -6.76
CA PHE A 355 -7.58 7.71 -5.62
C PHE A 355 -8.81 8.62 -5.80
N GLY A 356 -9.75 8.30 -6.69
CA GLY A 356 -10.95 9.10 -6.94
C GLY A 356 -12.25 8.46 -6.42
N ALA A 357 -13.33 9.25 -6.41
CA ALA A 357 -14.66 8.81 -6.04
C ALA A 357 -15.34 8.04 -7.18
N ALA A 358 -16.24 7.11 -6.84
CA ALA A 358 -16.91 6.21 -7.80
C ALA A 358 -18.13 6.82 -8.53
N ALA A 359 -18.51 8.06 -8.21
CA ALA A 359 -19.65 8.74 -8.85
C ALA A 359 -19.18 9.49 -10.10
N ASP A 360 -19.78 9.19 -11.24
CA ASP A 360 -19.45 9.75 -12.56
C ASP A 360 -19.61 11.28 -12.68
N GLU A 361 -20.23 11.95 -11.70
CA GLU A 361 -20.56 13.38 -11.76
C GLU A 361 -19.55 14.31 -11.05
N ASP A 362 -18.82 13.85 -10.03
CA ASP A 362 -17.84 14.67 -9.29
C ASP A 362 -16.41 14.13 -9.41
N ARG A 363 -15.71 14.58 -10.46
CA ARG A 363 -14.28 14.27 -10.63
C ARG A 363 -13.46 14.95 -9.54
N PRO A 364 -12.57 14.23 -8.83
CA PRO A 364 -11.73 14.84 -7.81
C PRO A 364 -10.79 15.88 -8.43
N SER A 365 -10.58 16.99 -7.73
CA SER A 365 -9.58 17.97 -8.14
C SER A 365 -8.18 17.34 -8.12
N PRO A 366 -7.25 17.75 -9.00
CA PRO A 366 -5.89 17.22 -8.98
C PRO A 366 -5.21 17.38 -7.61
N ALA A 367 -5.51 18.47 -6.89
CA ALA A 367 -5.03 18.70 -5.52
C ALA A 367 -5.54 17.64 -4.53
N ALA A 368 -6.80 17.21 -4.65
CA ALA A 368 -7.35 16.15 -3.81
C ALA A 368 -6.64 14.81 -4.05
N VAL A 369 -6.45 14.44 -5.31
CA VAL A 369 -5.76 13.20 -5.69
C VAL A 369 -4.31 13.18 -5.18
N VAL A 370 -3.57 14.29 -5.36
CA VAL A 370 -2.20 14.43 -4.86
C VAL A 370 -2.15 14.34 -3.33
N ARG A 371 -3.11 14.95 -2.62
CA ARG A 371 -3.22 14.87 -1.16
C ARG A 371 -3.42 13.42 -0.70
N MET A 372 -4.30 12.68 -1.35
CA MET A 372 -4.58 11.28 -0.99
C MET A 372 -3.39 10.36 -1.25
N PHE A 373 -2.75 10.50 -2.41
CA PHE A 373 -1.53 9.76 -2.72
C PHE A 373 -0.43 10.05 -1.68
N SER A 374 -0.27 11.32 -1.31
CA SER A 374 0.71 11.76 -0.30
C SER A 374 0.40 11.19 1.09
N GLY A 375 -0.88 11.14 1.49
CA GLY A 375 -1.32 10.46 2.71
C GLY A 375 -0.99 8.97 2.71
N TRP A 376 -1.30 8.27 1.61
CA TRP A 376 -0.98 6.84 1.45
C TRP A 376 0.53 6.58 1.53
N VAL A 377 1.35 7.41 0.88
CA VAL A 377 2.82 7.33 0.94
C VAL A 377 3.32 7.44 2.38
N LEU A 378 2.81 8.42 3.15
CA LEU A 378 3.19 8.61 4.56
C LEU A 378 2.79 7.43 5.44
N ASP A 379 1.59 6.88 5.24
CA ASP A 379 1.10 5.74 6.01
C ASP A 379 1.90 4.45 5.72
N GLU A 380 2.31 4.24 4.47
CA GLU A 380 3.18 3.11 4.11
C GLU A 380 4.62 3.31 4.62
N ALA A 381 5.15 4.53 4.51
CA ALA A 381 6.44 4.90 5.06
C ALA A 381 6.53 4.66 6.57
N ALA A 382 5.48 4.99 7.32
CA ALA A 382 5.39 4.72 8.76
C ALA A 382 5.38 3.21 9.10
N ARG A 383 4.79 2.36 8.25
CA ARG A 383 4.78 0.90 8.42
C ARG A 383 6.14 0.26 8.12
N ILE A 384 6.80 0.71 7.05
CA ILE A 384 8.08 0.17 6.58
C ILE A 384 9.25 0.66 7.45
N GLY A 385 9.22 1.92 7.89
CA GLY A 385 10.24 2.54 8.74
C GLY A 385 11.43 3.11 7.97
N GLN A 386 12.10 2.30 7.13
CA GLN A 386 13.24 2.73 6.30
C GLN A 386 13.17 2.18 4.88
N GLY A 387 13.47 3.01 3.87
CA GLY A 387 13.44 2.52 2.49
C GLY A 387 13.51 3.59 1.42
N THR A 388 13.59 3.14 0.17
CA THR A 388 13.52 4.01 -1.02
C THR A 388 12.46 3.51 -2.00
N LEU A 389 11.76 4.44 -2.65
CA LEU A 389 10.82 4.15 -3.75
C LEU A 389 11.17 5.04 -4.93
N SER A 390 11.48 4.44 -6.08
CA SER A 390 11.56 5.13 -7.37
C SER A 390 10.37 4.72 -8.23
N LEU A 391 9.67 5.70 -8.81
CA LEU A 391 8.52 5.50 -9.67
C LEU A 391 8.70 6.33 -10.95
N ASP A 392 8.78 5.64 -12.09
CA ASP A 392 8.86 6.24 -13.41
C ASP A 392 7.58 5.94 -14.20
N VAL A 393 6.86 6.97 -14.64
CA VAL A 393 5.59 6.80 -15.39
C VAL A 393 5.62 7.63 -16.67
N GLU A 394 5.43 6.98 -17.82
CA GLU A 394 5.40 7.70 -19.11
C GLU A 394 4.19 8.66 -19.18
N GLN A 395 3.00 8.22 -18.76
CA GLN A 395 1.78 9.02 -18.71
C GLN A 395 0.97 8.77 -17.43
N ALA A 396 0.47 9.81 -16.80
CA ALA A 396 -0.35 9.76 -15.60
C ALA A 396 -1.67 10.51 -15.81
N GLY A 397 -2.80 9.84 -15.60
CA GLY A 397 -4.10 10.52 -15.49
C GLY A 397 -4.21 11.18 -14.11
N LEU A 398 -4.45 12.49 -14.06
CA LEU A 398 -4.52 13.26 -12.82
C LEU A 398 -5.45 14.47 -12.99
N GLY A 399 -6.54 14.55 -12.22
CA GLY A 399 -7.51 15.63 -12.27
C GLY A 399 -8.23 15.76 -13.62
N GLY A 400 -8.45 14.64 -14.32
CA GLY A 400 -9.13 14.61 -15.63
C GLY A 400 -8.27 15.02 -16.84
N ASP A 401 -7.01 15.38 -16.62
CA ASP A 401 -6.02 15.65 -17.67
C ASP A 401 -4.84 14.67 -17.58
N LEU A 402 -3.94 14.72 -18.58
CA LEU A 402 -2.74 13.90 -18.62
C LEU A 402 -1.52 14.70 -18.17
N ALA A 403 -0.80 14.16 -17.20
CA ALA A 403 0.59 14.47 -16.93
C ALA A 403 1.50 13.43 -17.63
N GLY A 404 2.72 13.82 -17.99
CA GLY A 404 3.68 12.95 -18.66
C GLY A 404 5.04 12.94 -17.97
N GLY A 405 5.84 11.90 -18.23
CA GLY A 405 7.24 11.82 -17.77
C GLY A 405 7.40 11.99 -16.26
N LEU A 406 6.51 11.41 -15.47
CA LEU A 406 6.58 11.47 -14.01
C LEU A 406 7.76 10.63 -13.52
N ALA A 407 8.76 11.28 -12.95
CA ALA A 407 9.89 10.64 -12.29
C ALA A 407 9.90 11.04 -10.82
N LEU A 408 9.57 10.08 -9.94
CA LEU A 408 9.45 10.30 -8.50
C LEU A 408 10.45 9.43 -7.74
N LYS A 409 11.24 10.04 -6.86
CA LYS A 409 12.15 9.35 -5.95
C LYS A 409 11.91 9.78 -4.51
N LEU A 410 11.52 8.82 -3.70
CA LEU A 410 11.22 8.98 -2.28
C LEU A 410 12.22 8.20 -1.43
N ALA A 411 12.57 8.76 -0.29
CA ALA A 411 13.30 8.08 0.78
C ALA A 411 12.53 8.22 2.08
N SER A 412 12.37 7.14 2.84
CA SER A 412 11.74 7.16 4.15
C SER A 412 12.74 6.85 5.26
N SER A 413 12.60 7.58 6.37
CA SER A 413 13.33 7.35 7.60
C SER A 413 12.47 7.78 8.79
N ASN A 414 12.21 6.85 9.71
CA ASN A 414 11.50 7.10 10.98
C ASN A 414 10.11 7.76 10.79
N GLY A 415 9.35 7.34 9.77
CA GLY A 415 8.01 7.87 9.48
C GLY A 415 7.97 9.21 8.75
N GLY A 416 9.11 9.87 8.54
CA GLY A 416 9.25 10.97 7.60
C GLY A 416 9.52 10.47 6.18
N VAL A 417 9.11 11.26 5.18
CA VAL A 417 9.39 11.01 3.77
C VAL A 417 10.13 12.21 3.19
N THR A 418 11.28 11.97 2.58
CA THR A 418 12.01 12.94 1.77
C THR A 418 11.66 12.68 0.31
N ILE A 419 11.18 13.71 -0.38
CA ILE A 419 11.09 13.73 -1.84
C ILE A 419 12.48 14.13 -2.34
N GLU A 420 13.29 13.14 -2.73
CA GLU A 420 14.62 13.41 -3.28
C GLU A 420 14.53 14.12 -4.64
N ARG A 421 13.50 13.75 -5.42
CA ARG A 421 13.23 14.29 -6.74
C ARG A 421 11.79 13.96 -7.16
N LEU A 422 11.09 14.96 -7.67
CA LEU A 422 9.87 14.80 -8.45
C LEU A 422 10.05 15.65 -9.70
N ASP A 423 9.99 15.03 -10.87
CA ASP A 423 9.82 15.73 -12.15
C ASP A 423 8.54 15.25 -12.81
N ALA A 424 7.82 16.16 -13.45
CA ALA A 424 6.70 15.81 -14.31
C ALA A 424 6.47 16.90 -15.36
N THR A 425 5.88 16.50 -16.48
CA THR A 425 5.28 17.41 -17.45
C THR A 425 3.79 17.49 -17.16
N LEU A 426 3.32 18.65 -16.72
CA LEU A 426 1.93 18.99 -16.46
C LEU A 426 1.22 19.47 -17.75
N PRO A 427 -0.11 19.58 -17.74
CA PRO A 427 -0.88 20.02 -18.92
C PRO A 427 -0.38 21.36 -19.49
N GLY A 428 -0.26 21.45 -20.82
CA GLY A 428 0.26 22.64 -21.51
C GLY A 428 1.79 22.71 -21.63
N GLU A 429 2.47 21.56 -21.64
CA GLU A 429 3.94 21.48 -21.74
C GLU A 429 4.65 22.23 -20.60
N ASN A 430 4.05 22.22 -19.40
CA ASN A 430 4.62 22.85 -18.22
C ASN A 430 5.42 21.83 -17.44
N HIS A 431 6.72 22.03 -17.26
CA HIS A 431 7.58 21.16 -16.48
C HIS A 431 7.61 21.60 -15.02
N VAL A 432 7.39 20.67 -14.10
CA VAL A 432 7.56 20.87 -12.67
C VAL A 432 8.72 20.03 -12.16
N THR A 433 9.55 20.62 -11.33
CA THR A 433 10.59 19.93 -10.57
C THR A 433 10.49 20.32 -9.10
N MET A 434 10.55 19.33 -8.22
CA MET A 434 10.33 19.53 -6.78
C MET A 434 11.21 18.58 -5.96
N SER A 435 11.66 19.05 -4.80
CA SER A 435 12.34 18.23 -3.79
C SER A 435 12.08 18.81 -2.40
N GLY A 436 12.15 18.00 -1.35
CA GLY A 436 11.86 18.48 0.00
C GLY A 436 11.41 17.41 0.96
N SER A 437 10.73 17.82 2.03
CA SER A 437 10.17 16.94 3.05
C SER A 437 8.64 16.85 2.91
N LEU A 438 8.12 15.64 3.10
CA LEU A 438 6.70 15.36 3.22
C LEU A 438 6.45 14.80 4.62
N ARG A 439 5.53 15.42 5.35
CA ARG A 439 5.23 15.06 6.75
C ARG A 439 3.72 14.99 6.98
N LYS A 440 3.31 14.17 7.94
CA LYS A 440 1.92 14.12 8.41
C LYS A 440 1.70 15.24 9.43
N SER A 441 0.58 15.96 9.30
CA SER A 441 0.08 16.94 10.27
C SER A 441 -1.36 16.61 10.65
N ASP A 442 -1.94 17.35 11.60
CA ASP A 442 -3.30 17.12 12.11
C ASP A 442 -4.37 17.21 11.01
N SER A 443 -4.16 18.06 9.99
CA SER A 443 -5.10 18.27 8.87
C SER A 443 -4.64 17.64 7.55
N GLY A 444 -3.61 16.79 7.59
CA GLY A 444 -3.18 16.00 6.44
C GLY A 444 -1.69 16.15 6.09
N PRO A 445 -1.28 15.71 4.89
CA PRO A 445 0.10 15.79 4.44
C PRO A 445 0.52 17.24 4.18
N VAL A 446 1.73 17.59 4.60
CA VAL A 446 2.38 18.88 4.35
C VAL A 446 3.71 18.65 3.66
N PHE A 447 3.87 19.27 2.50
CA PHE A 447 5.12 19.38 1.75
C PHE A 447 5.84 20.68 2.11
N ASP A 448 7.16 20.60 2.22
CA ASP A 448 8.06 21.74 2.42
C ASP A 448 9.36 21.54 1.64
N GLY A 449 9.67 22.45 0.71
CA GLY A 449 10.91 22.43 -0.05
C GLY A 449 10.89 23.25 -1.34
N PRO A 450 12.02 23.30 -2.08
CA PRO A 450 12.10 24.04 -3.33
C PRO A 450 11.22 23.42 -4.43
N LEU A 451 10.57 24.31 -5.17
CA LEU A 451 9.73 24.04 -6.33
C LEU A 451 10.21 24.91 -7.49
N LYS A 452 10.30 24.32 -8.69
CA LYS A 452 10.48 25.06 -9.95
C LYS A 452 9.46 24.60 -10.98
N ILE A 453 8.85 25.57 -11.65
CA ILE A 453 7.93 25.36 -12.76
C ILE A 453 8.41 26.20 -13.94
N ASP A 454 8.49 25.62 -15.12
CA ASP A 454 8.75 26.34 -16.37
C ASP A 454 7.88 25.80 -17.50
N GLY A 455 7.52 26.65 -18.46
CA GLY A 455 6.65 26.25 -19.55
C GLY A 455 6.13 27.44 -20.33
N SER A 456 5.23 27.16 -21.28
CA SER A 456 4.63 28.16 -22.17
C SER A 456 3.09 28.14 -22.11
N GLY A 457 2.50 27.09 -21.54
CA GLY A 457 1.06 26.88 -21.48
C GLY A 457 0.42 27.20 -20.13
N LEU A 458 0.70 28.38 -19.56
CA LEU A 458 0.19 28.75 -18.22
C LEU A 458 -1.33 28.62 -18.08
N ARG A 459 -2.08 28.94 -19.15
CA ARG A 459 -3.55 28.78 -19.18
C ARG A 459 -4.00 27.33 -18.95
N ALA A 460 -3.30 26.37 -19.55
CA ALA A 460 -3.65 24.96 -19.37
C ALA A 460 -3.33 24.50 -17.94
N LEU A 461 -2.20 24.96 -17.39
CA LEU A 461 -1.82 24.68 -16.00
C LEU A 461 -2.82 25.26 -14.99
N THR A 462 -3.24 26.52 -15.15
CA THR A 462 -4.17 27.16 -14.22
C THR A 462 -5.56 26.57 -14.31
N ARG A 463 -6.06 26.25 -15.52
CA ARG A 463 -7.33 25.53 -15.70
C ARG A 463 -7.29 24.17 -14.99
N TRP A 464 -6.19 23.43 -15.15
CA TRP A 464 -6.03 22.12 -14.52
C TRP A 464 -5.94 22.23 -12.99
N ALA A 465 -5.09 23.11 -12.47
CA ALA A 465 -4.85 23.24 -11.03
C ALA A 465 -6.04 23.86 -10.26
N ALA A 466 -6.75 24.82 -10.86
CA ALA A 466 -7.82 25.57 -10.19
C ALA A 466 -9.22 24.95 -10.35
N GLY A 467 -9.40 23.95 -11.24
CA GLY A 467 -10.69 23.33 -11.50
C GLY A 467 -11.76 24.35 -11.90
N ASP A 468 -12.88 24.39 -11.17
CA ASP A 468 -14.02 25.28 -11.42
C ASP A 468 -13.73 26.78 -11.15
N ARG A 469 -12.64 27.11 -10.43
CA ARG A 469 -12.17 28.49 -10.25
C ARG A 469 -11.20 28.93 -11.36
N ALA A 470 -11.25 28.27 -12.53
CA ALA A 470 -10.44 28.68 -13.67
C ALA A 470 -10.74 30.15 -14.00
N ILE A 471 -9.68 30.98 -14.02
CA ILE A 471 -9.76 32.37 -14.46
C ILE A 471 -10.10 32.36 -15.96
N THR A 472 -11.37 32.59 -16.29
CA THR A 472 -11.79 32.79 -17.67
C THR A 472 -11.57 34.26 -18.02
N GLY A 473 -10.79 34.56 -19.05
CA GLY A 473 -10.72 35.94 -19.56
C GLY A 473 -9.46 36.31 -20.35
N GLN A 474 -8.31 35.67 -20.12
CA GLN A 474 -7.08 36.02 -20.85
C GLN A 474 -6.24 34.78 -21.17
N ALA A 475 -5.87 34.64 -22.44
CA ALA A 475 -4.86 33.69 -22.85
C ALA A 475 -3.50 34.29 -22.47
N PHE A 476 -2.98 33.93 -21.30
CA PHE A 476 -1.58 34.19 -21.01
C PHE A 476 -0.73 33.34 -21.97
N VAL A 477 -0.08 33.96 -22.95
CA VAL A 477 0.73 33.30 -23.98
C VAL A 477 2.18 33.73 -23.83
N GLY A 478 3.06 32.81 -23.46
CA GLY A 478 4.49 33.09 -23.43
C GLY A 478 5.22 32.21 -22.43
N ASP A 479 6.54 32.13 -22.65
CA ASP A 479 7.42 31.37 -21.77
C ASP A 479 7.45 32.02 -20.38
N PHE A 480 7.28 31.19 -19.37
CA PHE A 480 7.45 31.56 -17.97
C PHE A 480 8.36 30.59 -17.24
N SER A 481 8.98 31.09 -16.19
CA SER A 481 9.65 30.28 -15.18
C SER A 481 9.34 30.83 -13.80
N LEU A 482 9.25 29.95 -12.82
CA LEU A 482 9.02 30.25 -11.42
C LEU A 482 9.85 29.28 -10.58
N SER A 483 10.64 29.79 -9.65
CA SER A 483 11.33 29.03 -8.61
C SER A 483 10.98 29.65 -7.26
N ALA A 484 10.60 28.83 -6.28
CA ALA A 484 10.21 29.29 -4.95
C ALA A 484 10.49 28.22 -3.88
N ASP A 485 10.62 28.65 -2.63
CA ASP A 485 10.49 27.75 -1.48
C ASP A 485 8.99 27.56 -1.21
N ALA A 486 8.49 26.35 -1.42
CA ALA A 486 7.06 26.05 -1.35
C ALA A 486 6.71 25.29 -0.07
N THR A 487 5.65 25.74 0.61
CA THR A 487 4.97 24.99 1.67
C THR A 487 3.54 24.74 1.21
N ILE A 488 3.17 23.46 1.07
CA ILE A 488 1.88 23.05 0.50
C ILE A 488 1.24 22.01 1.42
N GLY A 489 0.05 22.31 1.94
CA GLY A 489 -0.69 21.40 2.82
C GLY A 489 -1.70 22.14 3.67
N ASN A 490 -2.65 21.42 4.27
CA ASN A 490 -3.63 21.99 5.22
C ASN A 490 -4.47 23.15 4.64
N GLY A 491 -4.77 23.08 3.34
CA GLY A 491 -5.48 24.15 2.63
C GLY A 491 -4.62 25.40 2.37
N GLU A 492 -3.33 25.37 2.68
CA GLU A 492 -2.39 26.45 2.46
C GLU A 492 -1.42 26.13 1.30
N VAL A 493 -1.14 27.15 0.49
CA VAL A 493 -0.07 27.18 -0.51
C VAL A 493 0.73 28.45 -0.28
N MET A 494 1.95 28.32 0.22
CA MET A 494 2.89 29.42 0.40
C MET A 494 4.06 29.25 -0.57
N LEU A 495 4.36 30.28 -1.35
CA LEU A 495 5.54 30.38 -2.19
C LEU A 495 6.38 31.56 -1.69
N ALA A 496 7.46 31.24 -0.97
CA ALA A 496 8.40 32.23 -0.45
C ALA A 496 9.61 32.36 -1.37
N ASN A 497 10.26 33.52 -1.36
CA ASN A 497 11.46 33.81 -2.17
C ASN A 497 11.24 33.51 -3.66
N ALA A 498 10.01 33.70 -4.14
CA ALA A 498 9.65 33.41 -5.51
C ALA A 498 10.48 34.30 -6.43
N ASN A 499 11.05 33.70 -7.47
CA ASN A 499 11.78 34.38 -8.52
C ASN A 499 11.52 33.66 -9.85
N GLY A 500 11.56 34.40 -10.95
CA GLY A 500 11.18 33.82 -12.22
C GLY A 500 11.26 34.79 -13.37
N THR A 501 10.76 34.34 -14.51
CA THR A 501 10.64 35.15 -15.72
C THR A 501 9.26 35.00 -16.34
N VAL A 502 8.76 36.07 -16.95
CA VAL A 502 7.58 36.06 -17.83
C VAL A 502 7.98 36.80 -19.10
N SER A 503 7.82 36.18 -20.27
CA SER A 503 8.19 36.78 -21.56
C SER A 503 9.61 37.37 -21.55
N GLY A 504 10.56 36.65 -20.92
CA GLY A 504 11.95 37.06 -20.78
C GLY A 504 12.24 38.14 -19.73
N THR A 505 11.23 38.65 -19.02
CA THR A 505 11.38 39.68 -17.98
C THR A 505 11.34 39.10 -16.58
N SER A 506 12.27 39.49 -15.71
CA SER A 506 12.39 38.91 -14.38
C SER A 506 11.36 39.47 -13.40
N PHE A 507 10.87 38.61 -12.51
CA PHE A 507 10.06 39.01 -11.37
C PHE A 507 10.51 38.26 -10.12
N GLY A 508 10.19 38.81 -8.96
CA GLY A 508 10.33 38.14 -7.67
C GLY A 508 9.22 38.54 -6.72
N GLY A 509 9.05 37.80 -5.62
CA GLY A 509 7.88 38.00 -4.80
C GLY A 509 7.60 36.94 -3.77
N ASN A 510 6.41 37.03 -3.20
CA ASN A 510 5.84 35.99 -2.35
C ASN A 510 4.37 35.80 -2.70
N PHE A 511 3.88 34.57 -2.54
CA PHE A 511 2.47 34.25 -2.71
C PHE A 511 2.00 33.42 -1.52
N LEU A 512 0.80 33.70 -1.02
CA LEU A 512 0.13 32.91 0.01
C LEU A 512 -1.33 32.75 -0.40
N TYR A 513 -1.78 31.51 -0.48
CA TYR A 513 -3.18 31.14 -0.52
C TYR A 513 -3.51 30.32 0.72
N ARG A 514 -4.62 30.62 1.40
CA ARG A 514 -5.15 29.82 2.50
C ARG A 514 -6.65 29.67 2.35
N ALA A 515 -7.11 28.43 2.23
CA ALA A 515 -8.53 28.09 2.24
C ALA A 515 -9.12 28.26 3.65
N GLY A 516 -10.35 28.74 3.73
CA GLY A 516 -11.09 28.96 4.99
C GLY A 516 -12.53 29.41 4.73
N GLU A 517 -13.23 29.91 5.75
CA GLU A 517 -14.56 30.54 5.57
C GLU A 517 -14.51 31.72 4.58
N THR A 518 -13.39 32.43 4.58
CA THR A 518 -12.99 33.42 3.58
C THR A 518 -11.60 33.01 3.13
N ASN A 519 -11.41 32.81 1.83
CA ASN A 519 -10.09 32.43 1.33
C ASN A 519 -9.17 33.65 1.40
N LEU A 520 -7.97 33.48 1.95
CA LEU A 520 -6.95 34.52 1.97
C LEU A 520 -6.01 34.34 0.78
N ILE A 521 -5.84 35.39 -0.02
CA ILE A 521 -4.89 35.47 -1.12
C ILE A 521 -3.96 36.66 -0.86
N SER A 522 -2.66 36.44 -0.70
CA SER A 522 -1.66 37.51 -0.59
C SER A 522 -0.61 37.39 -1.67
N LEU A 523 -0.37 38.48 -2.40
CA LEU A 523 0.60 38.59 -3.48
C LEU A 523 1.52 39.78 -3.24
N ASP A 524 2.83 39.54 -3.20
CA ASP A 524 3.88 40.57 -3.31
C ASP A 524 4.64 40.30 -4.61
N LEU A 525 4.57 41.22 -5.56
CA LEU A 525 5.22 41.14 -6.86
C LEU A 525 6.19 42.32 -7.03
N ARG A 526 7.44 42.01 -7.36
CA ARG A 526 8.51 42.98 -7.60
C ARG A 526 9.23 42.66 -8.89
N SER A 527 9.51 43.69 -9.69
CA SER A 527 10.24 43.55 -10.94
C SER A 527 10.91 44.86 -11.30
N ASP A 528 12.14 44.81 -11.82
CA ASP A 528 12.78 45.99 -12.39
C ASP A 528 12.13 46.38 -13.73
N ARG A 529 11.72 45.39 -14.51
CA ARG A 529 11.03 45.53 -15.79
C ARG A 529 10.12 44.34 -15.99
N LEU A 530 8.85 44.57 -16.31
CA LEU A 530 7.85 43.53 -16.56
C LEU A 530 7.16 43.79 -17.91
N ASP A 531 7.40 42.94 -18.90
CA ASP A 531 6.78 43.04 -20.22
C ASP A 531 5.70 41.99 -20.37
N LEU A 532 4.44 42.43 -20.38
CA LEU A 532 3.28 41.56 -20.50
C LEU A 532 2.59 41.71 -21.86
N ARG A 533 3.20 42.40 -22.82
CA ARG A 533 2.56 42.62 -24.14
C ARG A 533 2.39 41.32 -24.92
N GLU A 534 3.42 40.47 -24.88
CA GLU A 534 3.36 39.14 -25.47
C GLU A 534 2.41 38.25 -24.67
N ALA A 535 2.54 38.28 -23.34
CA ALA A 535 1.73 37.50 -22.41
C ALA A 535 0.22 37.76 -22.55
N LEU A 536 -0.21 39.03 -22.63
CA LEU A 536 -1.63 39.40 -22.58
C LEU A 536 -2.29 39.49 -23.98
N GLY A 537 -1.51 39.44 -25.06
CA GLY A 537 -2.00 39.68 -26.41
C GLY A 537 -2.46 41.13 -26.63
N ASP A 538 -3.40 41.34 -27.56
CA ASP A 538 -3.88 42.70 -27.92
C ASP A 538 -5.06 43.20 -27.06
N GLU A 539 -5.60 42.36 -26.16
CA GLU A 539 -6.74 42.73 -25.32
C GLU A 539 -6.31 43.56 -24.10
N PRO A 540 -7.02 44.66 -23.78
CA PRO A 540 -6.67 45.49 -22.65
C PRO A 540 -6.86 44.75 -21.32
N ILE A 541 -5.96 44.98 -20.35
CA ILE A 541 -5.86 44.18 -19.12
C ILE A 541 -7.15 44.17 -18.29
N TRP A 542 -7.92 45.26 -18.28
CA TRP A 542 -9.16 45.39 -17.51
C TRP A 542 -10.30 44.48 -17.98
N SER A 543 -10.26 44.00 -19.23
CA SER A 543 -11.28 43.10 -19.80
C SER A 543 -11.38 41.75 -19.08
N ALA A 544 -10.30 41.29 -18.43
CA ALA A 544 -10.31 40.07 -17.62
C ALA A 544 -10.95 40.26 -16.23
N TRP A 545 -10.99 41.51 -15.73
CA TRP A 545 -11.54 41.83 -14.42
C TRP A 545 -13.03 42.10 -14.52
N LEU A 546 -13.45 42.85 -15.55
CA LEU A 546 -14.83 43.27 -15.78
C LEU A 546 -15.51 42.29 -16.74
N SER A 547 -16.70 41.78 -16.41
CA SER A 547 -17.48 40.97 -17.35
C SER A 547 -17.68 41.76 -18.65
N SER A 548 -17.47 41.12 -19.80
CA SER A 548 -17.61 41.78 -21.09
C SER A 548 -19.05 42.25 -21.27
N ALA A 549 -19.28 43.56 -21.08
CA ALA A 549 -20.59 44.19 -21.30
C ALA A 549 -20.98 44.29 -22.80
N ALA A 550 -20.34 43.53 -23.69
CA ALA A 550 -20.64 43.50 -25.11
C ALA A 550 -21.23 42.14 -25.47
N GLY A 551 -22.57 42.05 -25.44
CA GLY A 551 -23.30 40.94 -26.00
C GLY A 551 -23.06 40.82 -27.51
N ALA A 552 -22.10 39.98 -27.89
CA ALA A 552 -22.04 39.37 -29.22
C ALA A 552 -21.99 37.84 -29.03
N PRO A 553 -22.90 37.08 -29.63
CA PRO A 553 -22.90 35.63 -29.49
C PRO A 553 -21.74 35.08 -30.32
N ALA A 554 -20.69 34.60 -29.66
CA ALA A 554 -19.75 33.68 -30.29
C ALA A 554 -20.38 32.28 -30.30
N ALA A 555 -20.45 31.69 -31.49
CA ALA A 555 -21.08 30.41 -31.74
C ALA A 555 -20.42 29.27 -30.94
N ASP A 556 -21.26 28.42 -30.35
CA ASP A 556 -21.04 27.05 -29.90
C ASP A 556 -19.64 26.70 -29.35
N SER A 557 -19.47 26.88 -28.03
CA SER A 557 -18.98 25.88 -27.06
C SER A 557 -18.27 26.52 -25.86
N ALA A 558 -18.56 25.99 -24.66
CA ALA A 558 -18.14 26.41 -23.32
C ALA A 558 -19.01 27.49 -22.65
N SER A 559 -19.53 27.16 -21.47
CA SER A 559 -20.35 28.01 -20.59
C SER A 559 -19.71 29.38 -20.37
N PRO A 560 -20.48 30.48 -20.33
CA PRO A 560 -19.94 31.80 -20.02
C PRO A 560 -19.39 31.80 -18.59
N GLY A 561 -18.05 31.87 -18.46
CA GLY A 561 -17.40 31.93 -17.16
C GLY A 561 -17.64 33.27 -16.46
N SER A 562 -17.75 33.24 -15.13
CA SER A 562 -17.84 34.43 -14.27
C SER A 562 -16.54 35.23 -14.31
N SER A 563 -16.60 36.56 -14.20
CA SER A 563 -15.38 37.40 -14.23
C SER A 563 -14.48 37.13 -13.01
N LEU A 564 -13.18 37.47 -13.09
CA LEU A 564 -12.26 37.32 -11.95
C LEU A 564 -12.76 38.07 -10.70
N LEU A 565 -13.38 39.24 -10.88
CA LEU A 565 -13.98 40.01 -9.79
C LEU A 565 -15.17 39.31 -9.13
N GLU A 566 -15.96 38.57 -9.90
CA GLU A 566 -17.03 37.74 -9.34
C GLU A 566 -16.47 36.52 -8.60
N GLN A 567 -15.42 35.88 -9.12
CA GLN A 567 -14.78 34.71 -8.49
C GLN A 567 -14.12 35.05 -7.15
N LEU A 568 -13.61 36.28 -7.00
CA LEU A 568 -12.95 36.80 -5.80
C LEU A 568 -13.92 37.50 -4.83
N ARG A 569 -15.22 37.57 -5.14
CA ARG A 569 -16.21 38.32 -4.33
C ARG A 569 -16.26 37.86 -2.86
N GLY A 570 -16.03 36.57 -2.62
CA GLY A 570 -16.03 35.97 -1.28
C GLY A 570 -14.64 35.87 -0.64
N ASP A 571 -13.59 36.40 -1.26
CA ASP A 571 -12.21 36.22 -0.81
C ASP A 571 -11.64 37.50 -0.16
N GLU A 572 -10.60 37.32 0.66
CA GLU A 572 -9.74 38.38 1.18
C GLU A 572 -8.44 38.40 0.36
N VAL A 573 -8.22 39.46 -0.43
CA VAL A 573 -7.07 39.58 -1.33
C VAL A 573 -6.20 40.76 -0.90
N HIS A 574 -4.90 40.53 -0.72
CA HIS A 574 -3.90 41.59 -0.52
C HIS A 574 -2.90 41.54 -1.66
N ALA A 575 -2.73 42.64 -2.39
CA ALA A 575 -1.79 42.73 -3.49
C ALA A 575 -0.84 43.92 -3.31
N ARG A 576 0.46 43.68 -3.37
CA ARG A 576 1.50 44.70 -3.52
C ARG A 576 2.25 44.44 -4.81
N VAL A 577 2.28 45.43 -5.69
CA VAL A 577 2.94 45.33 -7.00
C VAL A 577 3.90 46.50 -7.16
N GLN A 578 5.18 46.20 -7.37
CA GLN A 578 6.23 47.20 -7.59
C GLN A 578 7.01 46.86 -8.86
N VAL A 579 6.83 47.66 -9.90
CA VAL A 579 7.47 47.46 -11.20
C VAL A 579 8.21 48.73 -11.60
N GLY A 580 9.52 48.62 -11.86
CA GLY A 580 10.35 49.74 -12.31
C GLY A 580 9.95 50.25 -13.70
N GLU A 581 9.72 49.35 -14.64
CA GLU A 581 9.22 49.60 -15.99
C GLU A 581 8.19 48.54 -16.41
N LEU A 582 6.91 48.90 -16.41
CA LEU A 582 5.79 48.04 -16.81
C LEU A 582 5.43 48.30 -18.27
N LEU A 583 5.38 47.25 -19.09
CA LEU A 583 4.93 47.30 -20.47
C LEU A 583 3.65 46.47 -20.62
N LEU A 584 2.55 47.14 -20.98
CA LEU A 584 1.24 46.54 -21.22
C LEU A 584 0.76 46.86 -22.65
N PRO A 585 -0.12 46.03 -23.24
CA PRO A 585 -0.78 46.36 -24.50
C PRO A 585 -1.52 47.69 -24.40
N GLY A 586 -1.30 48.60 -25.35
CA GLY A 586 -2.00 49.89 -25.42
C GLY A 586 -1.59 50.94 -24.37
N LEU A 587 -0.76 50.61 -23.38
CA LEU A 587 -0.30 51.53 -22.34
C LEU A 587 1.15 51.97 -22.60
N THR A 588 1.46 53.24 -22.34
CA THR A 588 2.84 53.74 -22.41
C THR A 588 3.69 53.11 -21.30
N PRO A 589 4.93 52.67 -21.55
CA PRO A 589 5.79 52.12 -20.51
C PRO A 589 5.98 53.09 -19.34
N GLY A 590 5.88 52.58 -18.11
CA GLY A 590 5.98 53.40 -16.91
C GLY A 590 6.21 52.61 -15.64
N ARG A 591 6.63 53.30 -14.59
CA ARG A 591 6.80 52.72 -13.24
C ARG A 591 5.44 52.52 -12.59
N LEU A 592 5.21 51.37 -11.96
CA LEU A 592 4.01 51.07 -11.17
C LEU A 592 4.40 50.78 -9.71
N ASP A 593 3.75 51.43 -8.76
CA ASP A 593 3.72 51.04 -7.35
C ASP A 593 2.26 51.03 -6.89
N ALA A 594 1.72 49.85 -6.59
CA ALA A 594 0.34 49.65 -6.22
C ALA A 594 0.23 48.78 -4.96
N LYS A 595 -0.68 49.18 -4.07
CA LYS A 595 -1.11 48.42 -2.90
C LYS A 595 -2.63 48.42 -2.85
N LEU A 596 -3.20 47.23 -2.98
CA LEU A 596 -4.63 46.98 -3.09
C LEU A 596 -5.03 45.94 -2.04
N SER A 597 -6.22 46.09 -1.47
CA SER A 597 -6.88 45.04 -0.70
C SER A 597 -8.33 44.89 -1.13
N LEU A 598 -8.79 43.65 -1.30
CA LEU A 598 -10.19 43.30 -1.54
C LEU A 598 -10.67 42.49 -0.33
N ASP A 599 -11.73 42.93 0.34
CA ASP A 599 -12.36 42.19 1.44
C ASP A 599 -13.83 42.00 1.11
N ARG A 600 -14.23 40.75 0.80
CA ARG A 600 -15.62 40.38 0.51
C ARG A 600 -16.31 41.31 -0.51
N GLY A 601 -15.59 41.63 -1.58
CA GLY A 601 -16.06 42.47 -2.68
C GLY A 601 -15.85 43.99 -2.49
N ASP A 602 -15.33 44.43 -1.34
CA ASP A 602 -14.92 45.82 -1.12
C ASP A 602 -13.44 46.01 -1.48
N LEU A 603 -13.17 46.79 -2.53
CA LEU A 603 -11.82 47.15 -2.95
C LEU A 603 -11.36 48.42 -2.23
N ASP A 604 -10.27 48.32 -1.49
CA ASP A 604 -9.50 49.43 -0.94
C ASP A 604 -8.19 49.60 -1.72
N VAL A 605 -8.10 50.70 -2.47
CA VAL A 605 -6.90 51.16 -3.16
C VAL A 605 -6.10 52.01 -2.17
N GLN A 606 -5.23 51.34 -1.42
CA GLN A 606 -4.41 52.00 -0.38
C GLN A 606 -3.41 52.98 -0.99
N SER A 607 -2.80 52.58 -2.11
CA SER A 607 -1.96 53.45 -2.93
C SER A 607 -1.88 52.92 -4.35
N LEU A 608 -2.00 53.81 -5.34
CA LEU A 608 -1.73 53.53 -6.74
C LEU A 608 -0.87 54.67 -7.28
N ALA A 609 0.34 54.39 -7.73
CA ALA A 609 1.22 55.35 -8.36
C ALA A 609 1.72 54.76 -9.68
N PHE A 610 1.35 55.39 -10.79
CA PHE A 610 1.84 55.05 -12.12
C PHE A 610 2.52 56.27 -12.75
N ALA A 611 3.78 56.12 -13.15
CA ALA A 611 4.56 57.20 -13.74
C ALA A 611 5.23 56.73 -15.04
N ALA A 612 4.66 57.15 -16.17
CA ALA A 612 5.26 57.02 -17.50
C ALA A 612 5.99 58.33 -17.85
N PRO A 613 7.34 58.34 -17.85
CA PRO A 613 8.10 59.53 -18.17
C PRO A 613 7.66 60.13 -19.51
N TYR A 614 7.49 61.45 -19.54
CA TYR A 614 7.08 62.20 -20.74
C TYR A 614 5.68 61.89 -21.30
N ALA A 615 4.86 61.10 -20.61
CA ALA A 615 3.48 60.81 -21.00
C ALA A 615 2.49 61.17 -19.89
N ILE A 616 2.50 60.41 -18.79
CA ILE A 616 1.47 60.51 -17.77
C ILE A 616 1.96 60.14 -16.37
N ASN A 617 1.45 60.86 -15.36
CA ASN A 617 1.62 60.54 -13.96
C ASN A 617 0.24 60.43 -13.29
N LEU A 618 -0.03 59.29 -12.66
CA LEU A 618 -1.30 58.97 -12.02
C LEU A 618 -1.03 58.57 -10.57
N ASN A 619 -1.69 59.25 -9.63
CA ASN A 619 -1.66 58.89 -8.22
C ASN A 619 -3.09 58.72 -7.73
N GLY A 620 -3.38 57.62 -7.05
CA GLY A 620 -4.73 57.23 -6.65
C GLY A 620 -4.77 56.63 -5.26
N LYS A 621 -5.85 56.93 -4.54
CA LYS A 621 -6.27 56.19 -3.35
C LYS A 621 -7.78 56.23 -3.22
N GLY A 622 -8.38 55.25 -2.58
CA GLY A 622 -9.83 55.27 -2.36
C GLY A 622 -10.41 53.91 -2.09
N ARG A 623 -11.73 53.87 -1.97
CA ARG A 623 -12.47 52.65 -1.67
C ARG A 623 -13.69 52.53 -2.57
N ILE A 624 -13.89 51.35 -3.13
CA ILE A 624 -15.10 50.94 -3.85
C ILE A 624 -15.71 49.76 -3.07
N THR A 625 -16.97 49.89 -2.69
CA THR A 625 -17.75 48.82 -2.07
C THR A 625 -18.55 48.07 -3.11
N SER A 626 -18.83 46.77 -2.87
CA SER A 626 -19.63 45.93 -3.76
C SER A 626 -19.16 45.94 -5.23
N LEU A 627 -17.84 45.84 -5.44
CA LEU A 627 -17.17 46.07 -6.72
C LEU A 627 -17.72 45.20 -7.88
N ALA A 628 -18.13 43.97 -7.58
CA ALA A 628 -18.63 43.00 -8.56
C ALA A 628 -20.16 43.06 -8.81
N GLU A 629 -20.92 43.87 -8.05
CA GLU A 629 -22.39 43.93 -8.14
C GLU A 629 -22.88 45.33 -8.48
N ALA A 630 -22.86 46.24 -7.49
CA ALA A 630 -23.28 47.62 -7.59
C ALA A 630 -22.16 48.51 -7.03
N PRO A 631 -21.07 48.71 -7.78
CA PRO A 631 -19.88 49.40 -7.28
C PRO A 631 -20.24 50.81 -6.81
N SER A 632 -19.96 51.11 -5.53
CA SER A 632 -20.20 52.44 -4.95
C SER A 632 -19.03 52.87 -4.06
N GLY A 633 -18.55 54.11 -4.20
CA GLY A 633 -17.40 54.56 -3.44
C GLY A 633 -16.78 55.86 -3.93
N GLN A 634 -15.60 56.17 -3.41
CA GLN A 634 -14.82 57.35 -3.77
C GLN A 634 -13.37 56.94 -4.04
N ILE A 635 -12.85 57.36 -5.20
CA ILE A 635 -11.43 57.31 -5.51
C ILE A 635 -10.93 58.74 -5.75
N ASP A 636 -9.95 59.15 -4.96
CA ASP A 636 -9.19 60.37 -5.18
C ASP A 636 -8.07 60.05 -6.18
N LEU A 637 -8.20 60.56 -7.41
CA LEU A 637 -7.22 60.40 -8.49
C LEU A 637 -6.62 61.76 -8.86
N SER A 638 -5.29 61.82 -8.90
CA SER A 638 -4.53 62.93 -9.46
C SER A 638 -3.87 62.45 -10.75
N VAL A 639 -4.27 63.05 -11.88
CA VAL A 639 -3.73 62.73 -13.22
C VAL A 639 -3.04 63.95 -13.80
N GLN A 640 -1.80 63.77 -14.23
CA GLN A 640 -1.03 64.77 -14.95
C GLN A 640 -0.56 64.18 -16.29
N ALA A 641 -1.13 64.65 -17.39
CA ALA A 641 -0.73 64.27 -18.74
C ALA A 641 0.00 65.43 -19.44
N LEU A 642 1.03 65.12 -20.22
CA LEU A 642 1.82 66.12 -20.95
C LEU A 642 1.21 66.52 -22.29
N SER A 643 0.33 65.69 -22.85
CA SER A 643 -0.44 66.00 -24.07
C SER A 643 -1.85 65.42 -24.00
N THR A 644 -2.75 65.91 -24.85
CA THR A 644 -4.09 65.33 -25.02
C THR A 644 -4.04 63.92 -25.59
N GLU A 645 -3.01 63.57 -26.35
CA GLU A 645 -2.78 62.22 -26.86
C GLU A 645 -2.36 61.26 -25.74
N SER A 646 -1.50 61.72 -24.82
CA SER A 646 -1.12 60.97 -23.62
C SER A 646 -2.31 60.73 -22.67
N LEU A 647 -3.28 61.64 -22.64
CA LEU A 647 -4.51 61.46 -21.87
C LEU A 647 -5.48 60.44 -22.50
N ARG A 648 -5.46 60.27 -23.83
CA ARG A 648 -6.28 59.27 -24.55
C ARG A 648 -5.76 57.84 -24.43
N ALA A 649 -4.54 57.66 -23.94
CA ALA A 649 -3.91 56.37 -23.71
C ALA A 649 -4.28 55.76 -22.34
N LEU A 650 -4.94 56.52 -21.47
CA LEU A 650 -5.74 56.02 -20.34
C LEU A 650 -7.15 55.72 -20.83
#